data_AF-A0A2E5ZQV3-F1
#
_entry.id   AF-A0A2E5ZQV3-F1
#
_cell.length_a   1.000
_cell.length_b   1.000
_cell.length_c   1.000
_cell.angle_alpha   90.00
_cell.angle_beta   90.00
_cell.angle_gamma   90.00
#
_symmetry.space_group_name_H-M   'P 1'
#
loop_
_entity.id
_entity.type
_entity.pdbx_description
1 polymer ?
#
loop_
_entity_poly.entity_id
_entity_poly.type
_entity_poly.pdbx_seq_one_letter_code
_entity_poly.pdbx_strand_id
1 'polypeptide(L)'
;MHNLKNVSVQIPRHKFVVITGLSGSGKSSLAFDTLYAEGQRRYVESLSSYARQFLGRLNKPKVDQIKGIAPAIAIEQKVISNNPRSTVGTVTEIYDYLKLLFARIGVTYSPISGNVVKKNDVKDVLNYLKKFEEGTKLLILAPLAVTKNRTLEGVIQLYKQQGYARLFVNNAVVRIDDFNTKKSNKVELVVDRIIVKHEKNTFNRIADSIETAFHEGNGTVVVHSLSNNKNQSFSNHFTLDGITFSPPNEHMFSFNNPLGACKACDGYGDLIGIDEQLVIPNTSLSVFEGAVAPWKGERLQRLKNEFVDAAYQHDFPVHKPYFELNSDQKKLLWEGAKGIRGINQFFAKLESKNYKIQNRVMLSRYRGRTKCGICEGKRLNKKASYVRIDKYSISDLVDMPIVNLAEEIANLKLTEHQQNIARRLLVEIKDRLQFLQQVGLGYLTLNRRASTLSGGESQRINLATSLGSSLVGSLYILDEPSIGLHPKDTKRLIEVLCGLRDLGNTVIVVEHDDDIMRASDEIIDLGPDAGVFGGEIVAQGTFQELLKAETWTGKYLSKRTQIKIPERRIKPKKFVHIKGAREHNLKNIDVSFPLQMLTVVTGVSGSGKSTLVKNILLPAVNKAKDIYGEKLGELNSLDGDLDVFQEIQYISQKPIGLSSRSNPVTYVKAYDEIRKLFANQALSKQRGYQTKHYSFNVDGGRCPNCKGEGTVKIEMQFMADVDLICDDCSGKRFKKELLEVKFENKNIYDVLAMSIDEAIAFFEQYKQNKISDRLQPLQDVGMGYISLGQSSSTLSGGEAQRIKLATFLLKGAQKTKTLFLFDEPTTGLHMHDIKKLVASFRALIERGHSLIVIEHNVSLIEQADQIIDLGPEGGINGGYLLATGTPEQINANKKSSLYKLLLSD
;
A
#
# COMPACT_ATOMS: atom_id res chain seq x y z
N MET A 1 -20.57 13.72 -13.90
CA MET A 1 -21.72 14.59 -14.24
C MET A 1 -22.01 15.40 -12.98
N HIS A 2 -21.99 16.72 -13.04
CA HIS A 2 -22.34 17.56 -11.88
C HIS A 2 -23.81 17.93 -12.02
N ASN A 3 -24.64 17.48 -11.08
CA ASN A 3 -26.09 17.65 -11.09
C ASN A 3 -26.58 18.73 -10.12
N LEU A 4 -25.67 19.44 -9.45
CA LEU A 4 -26.02 20.50 -8.48
C LEU A 4 -26.89 21.58 -9.13
N LYS A 5 -28.07 21.82 -8.56
CA LYS A 5 -29.09 22.74 -9.09
C LYS A 5 -28.97 24.13 -8.44
N ASN A 6 -27.88 24.82 -8.73
CA ASN A 6 -27.60 26.16 -8.20
C ASN A 6 -27.75 26.28 -6.67
N VAL A 7 -27.20 25.28 -5.95
CA VAL A 7 -27.35 25.17 -4.51
C VAL A 7 -26.61 26.29 -3.76
N SER A 8 -27.23 26.78 -2.69
CA SER A 8 -26.60 27.69 -1.73
C SER A 8 -26.50 27.00 -0.38
N VAL A 9 -25.28 26.91 0.17
CA VAL A 9 -25.02 26.21 1.43
C VAL A 9 -24.11 27.04 2.32
N GLN A 10 -24.41 27.08 3.61
CA GLN A 10 -23.53 27.66 4.63
C GLN A 10 -22.87 26.53 5.40
N ILE A 11 -21.54 26.46 5.39
CA ILE A 11 -20.80 25.41 6.11
C ILE A 11 -20.06 26.07 7.28
N PRO A 12 -20.28 25.64 8.53
CA PRO A 12 -19.60 26.23 9.67
C PRO A 12 -18.11 25.88 9.65
N ARG A 13 -17.27 26.85 9.98
CA ARG A 13 -15.82 26.64 10.11
C ARG A 13 -15.48 26.01 11.44
N HIS A 14 -14.37 25.28 11.49
CA HIS A 14 -13.86 24.60 12.70
C HIS A 14 -14.84 23.57 13.28
N LYS A 15 -15.67 22.98 12.40
CA LYS A 15 -16.67 21.98 12.74
C LYS A 15 -16.44 20.69 11.94
N PHE A 16 -16.97 19.60 12.48
CA PHE A 16 -17.05 18.31 11.81
C PHE A 16 -18.40 18.20 11.10
N VAL A 17 -18.38 18.31 9.77
CA VAL A 17 -19.58 18.34 8.91
C VAL A 17 -19.64 17.07 8.07
N VAL A 18 -20.80 16.42 8.03
CA VAL A 18 -21.04 15.26 7.18
C VAL A 18 -21.93 15.64 6.00
N ILE A 19 -21.55 15.24 4.79
CA ILE A 19 -22.37 15.35 3.59
C ILE A 19 -22.90 13.96 3.28
N THR A 20 -24.23 13.80 3.25
CA THR A 20 -24.90 12.52 3.03
C THR A 20 -25.97 12.61 1.93
N GLY A 21 -26.64 11.49 1.65
CA GLY A 21 -27.66 11.36 0.61
C GLY A 21 -27.45 10.19 -0.35
N LEU A 22 -28.35 9.98 -1.30
CA LEU A 22 -28.33 8.82 -2.20
C LEU A 22 -27.07 8.73 -3.11
N SER A 23 -26.74 7.53 -3.61
CA SER A 23 -25.68 7.38 -4.61
C SER A 23 -26.02 8.19 -5.85
N GLY A 24 -25.13 9.11 -6.25
CA GLY A 24 -25.39 10.02 -7.38
C GLY A 24 -26.23 11.26 -7.03
N SER A 25 -26.50 11.57 -5.76
CA SER A 25 -27.25 12.76 -5.37
C SER A 25 -26.47 14.08 -5.54
N GLY A 26 -25.16 14.03 -5.72
CA GLY A 26 -24.30 15.21 -5.92
C GLY A 26 -23.28 15.46 -4.80
N LYS A 27 -23.16 14.55 -3.83
CA LYS A 27 -22.23 14.65 -2.67
C LYS A 27 -20.79 14.94 -3.08
N SER A 28 -20.21 14.09 -3.91
CA SER A 28 -18.82 14.24 -4.37
C SER A 28 -18.65 15.47 -5.25
N SER A 29 -19.70 15.90 -5.96
CA SER A 29 -19.66 17.13 -6.75
C SER A 29 -19.64 18.39 -5.88
N LEU A 30 -20.33 18.40 -4.75
CA LEU A 30 -20.21 19.49 -3.77
C LEU A 30 -18.86 19.43 -3.04
N ALA A 31 -18.49 18.27 -2.52
CA ALA A 31 -17.30 18.09 -1.69
C ALA A 31 -15.99 18.24 -2.49
N PHE A 32 -15.80 17.45 -3.53
CA PHE A 32 -14.53 17.35 -4.25
C PHE A 32 -14.46 18.29 -5.46
N ASP A 33 -15.46 18.22 -6.35
CA ASP A 33 -15.42 18.98 -7.61
C ASP A 33 -15.65 20.48 -7.40
N THR A 34 -16.20 20.87 -6.25
CA THR A 34 -16.50 22.27 -5.90
C THR A 34 -15.62 22.77 -4.76
N LEU A 35 -15.80 22.26 -3.53
CA LEU A 35 -15.10 22.81 -2.35
C LEU A 35 -13.60 22.50 -2.38
N TYR A 36 -13.20 21.24 -2.55
CA TYR A 36 -11.78 20.90 -2.65
C TYR A 36 -11.12 21.59 -3.85
N ALA A 37 -11.74 21.51 -5.03
CA ALA A 37 -11.20 22.11 -6.25
C ALA A 37 -10.98 23.63 -6.11
N GLU A 38 -11.93 24.38 -5.54
CA GLU A 38 -11.74 25.82 -5.29
C GLU A 38 -10.69 26.10 -4.20
N GLY A 39 -10.70 25.33 -3.10
CA GLY A 39 -9.75 25.51 -1.99
C GLY A 39 -8.31 25.26 -2.42
N GLN A 40 -8.10 24.18 -3.20
CA GLN A 40 -6.80 23.86 -3.78
C GLN A 40 -6.39 24.90 -4.83
N ARG A 41 -7.27 25.25 -5.78
CA ARG A 41 -6.97 26.22 -6.84
C ARG A 41 -6.52 27.56 -6.27
N ARG A 42 -7.28 28.13 -5.34
CA ARG A 42 -6.96 29.43 -4.72
C ARG A 42 -5.63 29.40 -3.99
N TYR A 43 -5.31 28.31 -3.31
CA TYR A 43 -4.03 28.13 -2.65
C TYR A 43 -2.88 28.05 -3.66
N VAL A 44 -2.99 27.22 -4.70
CA VAL A 44 -1.90 27.03 -5.68
C VAL A 44 -1.70 28.30 -6.55
N GLU A 45 -2.75 29.06 -6.86
CA GLU A 45 -2.66 30.36 -7.55
C GLU A 45 -1.88 31.42 -6.77
N SER A 46 -1.69 31.21 -5.46
CA SER A 46 -0.88 32.08 -4.60
C SER A 46 0.61 31.71 -4.58
N LEU A 47 0.99 30.50 -5.04
CA LEU A 47 2.38 30.00 -4.93
C LEU A 47 3.35 30.67 -5.89
N SER A 48 2.97 30.88 -7.16
CA SER A 48 3.84 31.54 -8.14
C SER A 48 3.04 32.14 -9.31
N SER A 49 3.64 33.14 -9.97
CA SER A 49 3.10 33.70 -11.23
C SER A 49 3.03 32.65 -12.34
N TYR A 50 4.00 31.72 -12.38
CA TYR A 50 4.01 30.58 -13.29
C TYR A 50 2.79 29.68 -13.06
N ALA A 51 2.59 29.20 -11.82
CA ALA A 51 1.44 28.35 -11.49
C ALA A 51 0.10 29.03 -11.85
N ARG A 52 -0.02 30.34 -11.62
CA ARG A 52 -1.21 31.12 -11.98
C ARG A 52 -1.50 31.12 -13.49
N GLN A 53 -0.49 31.22 -14.36
CA GLN A 53 -0.69 31.16 -15.82
C GLN A 53 -1.21 29.80 -16.28
N PHE A 54 -0.75 28.71 -15.67
CA PHE A 54 -1.19 27.35 -16.00
C PHE A 54 -2.58 27.04 -15.43
N LEU A 55 -2.83 27.40 -14.17
CA LEU A 55 -4.14 27.22 -13.53
C LEU A 55 -5.24 28.05 -14.19
N GLY A 56 -4.91 29.20 -14.78
CA GLY A 56 -5.86 29.99 -15.57
C GLY A 56 -6.44 29.25 -16.78
N ARG A 57 -5.78 28.18 -17.27
CA ARG A 57 -6.29 27.31 -18.35
C ARG A 57 -7.17 26.17 -17.84
N LEU A 58 -7.20 25.92 -16.53
CA LEU A 58 -8.07 24.91 -15.95
C LEU A 58 -9.50 25.42 -15.89
N ASN A 59 -10.45 24.52 -16.13
CA ASN A 59 -11.86 24.82 -15.94
C ASN A 59 -12.10 25.13 -14.46
N LYS A 60 -12.50 26.37 -14.17
CA LYS A 60 -12.94 26.74 -12.82
C LYS A 60 -14.20 25.95 -12.45
N PRO A 61 -14.33 25.51 -11.20
CA PRO A 61 -15.59 24.98 -10.69
C PRO A 61 -16.74 25.94 -10.99
N LYS A 62 -17.89 25.38 -11.37
CA LYS A 62 -19.08 26.15 -11.76
C LYS A 62 -19.79 26.68 -10.52
N VAL A 63 -19.27 27.76 -9.96
CA VAL A 63 -19.82 28.44 -8.78
C VAL A 63 -19.85 29.95 -8.99
N ASP A 64 -20.91 30.59 -8.50
CA ASP A 64 -21.04 32.04 -8.56
C ASP A 64 -20.09 32.70 -7.54
N GLN A 65 -20.16 32.26 -6.28
CA GLN A 65 -19.33 32.81 -5.22
C GLN A 65 -19.12 31.80 -4.07
N ILE A 66 -17.87 31.71 -3.59
CA ILE A 66 -17.53 31.04 -2.32
C ILE A 66 -16.70 31.99 -1.47
N LYS A 67 -17.20 32.30 -0.27
CA LYS A 67 -16.52 33.13 0.75
C LYS A 67 -15.97 32.26 1.88
N GLY A 68 -14.82 32.64 2.43
CA GLY A 68 -14.26 31.97 3.61
C GLY A 68 -13.66 30.58 3.39
N ILE A 69 -13.36 30.20 2.14
CA ILE A 69 -12.75 28.90 1.84
C ILE A 69 -11.28 28.85 2.30
N ALA A 70 -10.92 27.79 3.03
CA ALA A 70 -9.56 27.52 3.46
C ALA A 70 -8.80 26.69 2.41
N PRO A 71 -7.45 26.62 2.48
CA PRO A 71 -6.67 25.64 1.72
C PRO A 71 -7.22 24.23 1.98
N ALA A 72 -7.56 23.53 0.90
CA ALA A 72 -8.26 22.25 0.98
C ALA A 72 -7.33 21.06 0.75
N ILE A 73 -7.54 19.99 1.51
CA ILE A 73 -6.82 18.72 1.43
C ILE A 73 -7.86 17.62 1.26
N ALA A 74 -7.78 16.89 0.15
CA ALA A 74 -8.65 15.74 -0.14
C ALA A 74 -7.99 14.43 0.31
N ILE A 75 -8.74 13.58 1.00
CA ILE A 75 -8.35 12.21 1.38
C ILE A 75 -9.33 11.24 0.71
N GLU A 76 -8.99 10.87 -0.54
CA GLU A 76 -9.76 9.95 -1.39
C GLU A 76 -9.24 8.50 -1.34
N GLN A 77 -10.04 7.57 -1.86
CA GLN A 77 -9.70 6.15 -2.00
C GLN A 77 -8.81 5.83 -3.20
N LYS A 78 -7.93 6.76 -3.59
CA LYS A 78 -6.97 6.50 -4.67
C LYS A 78 -5.79 5.71 -4.11
N VAL A 79 -5.54 4.56 -4.73
CA VAL A 79 -4.36 3.73 -4.40
C VAL A 79 -3.11 4.58 -4.59
N ILE A 80 -2.28 4.65 -3.55
CA ILE A 80 -1.00 5.36 -3.57
C ILE A 80 -0.16 4.82 -4.74
N SER A 81 0.55 5.71 -5.43
CA SER A 81 1.23 5.39 -6.70
C SER A 81 2.01 4.07 -6.67
N ASN A 82 2.04 3.37 -7.81
CA ASN A 82 2.68 2.06 -7.99
C ASN A 82 4.23 2.09 -7.91
N ASN A 83 4.82 3.08 -7.24
CA ASN A 83 6.27 3.14 -7.10
C ASN A 83 6.76 1.97 -6.22
N PRO A 84 7.56 1.04 -6.76
CA PRO A 84 8.01 -0.15 -6.04
C PRO A 84 8.89 0.15 -4.82
N ARG A 85 9.45 1.37 -4.73
CA ARG A 85 10.27 1.81 -3.60
C ARG A 85 9.45 2.44 -2.46
N SER A 86 8.18 2.77 -2.68
CA SER A 86 7.33 3.36 -1.64
C SER A 86 6.89 2.31 -0.63
N THR A 87 7.04 2.61 0.66
CA THR A 87 6.60 1.80 1.79
C THR A 87 5.67 2.57 2.71
N VAL A 88 5.00 1.86 3.62
CA VAL A 88 4.23 2.49 4.71
C VAL A 88 5.11 3.51 5.46
N GLY A 89 6.35 3.15 5.79
CA GLY A 89 7.29 4.03 6.46
C GLY A 89 7.68 5.29 5.68
N THR A 90 7.79 5.23 4.34
CA THR A 90 8.09 6.42 3.54
C THR A 90 6.88 7.31 3.33
N VAL A 91 5.68 6.73 3.17
CA VAL A 91 4.43 7.51 2.98
C VAL A 91 4.03 8.24 4.27
N THR A 92 4.33 7.65 5.42
CA THR A 92 4.04 8.23 6.75
C THR A 92 5.15 9.13 7.27
N GLU A 93 6.26 9.24 6.53
CA GLU A 93 7.52 9.92 6.91
C GLU A 93 8.19 9.36 8.17
N ILE A 94 7.63 8.33 8.82
CA ILE A 94 8.22 7.70 10.01
C ILE A 94 9.62 7.18 9.69
N TYR A 95 9.82 6.65 8.48
CA TYR A 95 11.13 6.19 8.03
C TYR A 95 12.15 7.33 7.96
N ASP A 96 11.73 8.55 7.60
CA ASP A 96 12.62 9.71 7.54
C ASP A 96 13.09 10.12 8.94
N TYR A 97 12.18 10.15 9.92
CA TYR A 97 12.55 10.35 11.32
C TYR A 97 13.43 9.24 11.87
N LEU A 98 13.20 7.97 11.51
CA LEU A 98 14.06 6.86 11.90
C LEU A 98 15.47 7.01 11.31
N LYS A 99 15.62 7.38 10.04
CA LYS A 99 16.94 7.64 9.44
C LYS A 99 17.68 8.74 10.19
N LEU A 100 16.98 9.83 10.53
CA LEU A 100 17.55 10.92 11.32
C LEU A 100 17.98 10.45 12.71
N LEU A 101 17.13 9.67 13.39
CA LEU A 101 17.44 9.11 14.71
C LEU A 101 18.71 8.25 14.67
N PHE A 102 18.81 7.32 13.73
CA PHE A 102 19.99 6.45 13.56
C PHE A 102 21.24 7.22 13.14
N ALA A 103 21.11 8.25 12.30
CA ALA A 103 22.24 9.11 11.92
C ALA A 103 22.77 9.93 13.10
N ARG A 104 21.92 10.31 14.06
CA ARG A 104 22.29 11.20 15.17
C ARG A 104 22.78 10.46 16.41
N ILE A 105 22.13 9.37 16.81
CA ILE A 105 22.42 8.66 18.07
C ILE A 105 22.84 7.20 17.88
N GLY A 106 22.86 6.70 16.64
CA GLY A 106 23.24 5.32 16.33
C GLY A 106 24.71 5.04 16.62
N VAL A 107 24.97 3.88 17.22
CA VAL A 107 26.31 3.41 17.57
C VAL A 107 26.72 2.28 16.64
N THR A 108 27.91 2.36 16.05
CA THR A 108 28.43 1.32 15.15
C THR A 108 29.13 0.21 15.93
N TYR A 109 28.77 -1.03 15.63
CA TYR A 109 29.37 -2.23 16.22
C TYR A 109 30.10 -3.04 15.15
N SER A 110 31.23 -3.65 15.52
CA SER A 110 31.93 -4.56 14.63
C SER A 110 31.15 -5.87 14.47
N PRO A 111 30.96 -6.38 13.24
CA PRO A 111 30.32 -7.69 13.03
C PRO A 111 31.22 -8.87 13.43
N ILE A 112 32.53 -8.64 13.67
CA ILE A 112 33.48 -9.68 14.05
C ILE A 112 33.49 -9.84 15.57
N SER A 113 33.79 -8.77 16.31
CA SER A 113 33.93 -8.82 17.77
C SER A 113 32.67 -8.43 18.54
N GLY A 114 31.69 -7.76 17.90
CA GLY A 114 30.54 -7.18 18.58
C GLY A 114 30.86 -5.93 19.43
N ASN A 115 32.11 -5.46 19.41
CA ASN A 115 32.53 -4.28 20.16
C ASN A 115 32.15 -2.97 19.45
N VAL A 116 32.02 -1.90 20.24
CA VAL A 116 31.73 -0.54 19.73
C VAL A 116 32.92 -0.02 18.95
N VAL A 117 32.68 0.38 17.70
CA VAL A 117 33.67 1.08 16.87
C VAL A 117 33.75 2.52 17.35
N LYS A 118 34.94 2.93 17.78
CA LYS A 118 35.23 4.30 18.21
C LYS A 118 36.34 4.86 17.36
N LYS A 119 36.28 6.17 17.10
CA LYS A 119 37.44 6.97 16.72
C LYS A 119 37.77 7.89 17.88
N ASN A 120 39.03 8.28 17.98
CA ASN A 120 39.49 9.28 18.93
C ASN A 120 39.67 10.60 18.20
N ASP A 121 39.05 11.65 18.73
CA ASP A 121 39.32 13.02 18.31
C ASP A 121 40.37 13.64 19.25
N VAL A 122 40.94 14.80 18.87
CA VAL A 122 41.93 15.53 19.68
C VAL A 122 41.44 15.77 21.12
N LYS A 123 40.13 16.03 21.29
CA LYS A 123 39.48 16.20 22.59
C LYS A 123 39.57 14.95 23.49
N ASP A 124 39.50 13.76 22.92
CA ASP A 124 39.56 12.50 23.69
C ASP A 124 40.96 12.29 24.25
N VAL A 125 41.98 12.56 23.42
CA VAL A 125 43.38 12.51 23.83
C VAL A 125 43.64 13.56 24.92
N LEU A 126 43.18 14.81 24.73
CA LEU A 126 43.29 15.86 25.75
C LEU A 126 42.60 15.47 27.07
N ASN A 127 41.41 14.88 27.01
CA ASN A 127 40.68 14.42 28.20
C ASN A 127 41.40 13.26 28.90
N TYR A 128 42.10 12.41 28.16
CA TYR A 128 42.99 11.40 28.74
C TYR A 128 44.20 12.04 29.43
N LEU A 129 44.83 13.04 28.80
CA LEU A 129 45.96 13.78 29.37
C LEU A 129 45.60 14.51 30.67
N LYS A 130 44.38 15.06 30.77
CA LYS A 130 43.87 15.74 31.98
C LYS A 130 43.74 14.82 33.21
N LYS A 131 43.80 13.50 33.05
CA LYS A 131 43.73 12.54 34.17
C LYS A 131 45.07 12.36 34.90
N PHE A 132 46.17 12.81 34.33
CA PHE A 132 47.50 12.71 34.94
C PHE A 132 47.74 13.88 35.90
N GLU A 133 48.50 13.62 36.97
CA GLU A 133 48.88 14.63 37.94
C GLU A 133 49.82 15.69 37.34
N GLU A 134 49.76 16.90 37.90
CA GLU A 134 50.62 18.01 37.50
C GLU A 134 52.10 17.66 37.65
N GLY A 135 52.92 18.04 36.67
CA GLY A 135 54.35 17.69 36.62
C GLY A 135 54.66 16.35 35.93
N THR A 136 53.65 15.54 35.57
CA THR A 136 53.88 14.30 34.79
C THR A 136 54.50 14.61 33.43
N LYS A 137 55.59 13.92 33.08
CA LYS A 137 56.27 14.06 31.79
C LYS A 137 55.75 13.03 30.79
N LEU A 138 55.17 13.50 29.69
CA LEU A 138 54.63 12.64 28.63
C LEU A 138 55.26 12.98 27.27
N LEU A 139 55.32 11.98 26.40
CA LEU A 139 55.70 12.15 24.99
C LEU A 139 54.48 11.95 24.11
N ILE A 140 54.31 12.83 23.12
CA ILE A 140 53.35 12.65 22.04
C ILE A 140 54.13 12.08 20.86
N LEU A 141 53.77 10.86 20.48
CA LEU A 141 54.48 10.08 19.48
C LEU A 141 53.58 9.81 18.27
N ALA A 142 54.14 9.87 17.07
CA ALA A 142 53.49 9.52 15.81
C ALA A 142 54.16 8.25 15.22
N PRO A 143 53.47 7.10 15.14
CA PRO A 143 54.06 5.89 14.58
C PRO A 143 54.35 6.05 13.10
N LEU A 144 55.58 5.71 12.67
CA LEU A 144 55.98 5.87 11.28
C LEU A 144 55.40 4.77 10.40
N ALA A 145 54.59 5.15 9.41
CA ALA A 145 54.10 4.23 8.39
C ALA A 145 55.00 4.31 7.13
N VAL A 146 55.73 3.23 6.84
CA VAL A 146 56.51 3.12 5.59
C VAL A 146 55.58 2.63 4.48
N THR A 147 55.31 3.47 3.48
CA THR A 147 54.52 3.08 2.30
C THR A 147 55.33 2.15 1.40
N LYS A 148 54.67 1.25 0.66
CA LYS A 148 55.32 0.21 -0.18
C LYS A 148 56.35 0.74 -1.19
N ASN A 149 56.32 2.05 -1.53
CA ASN A 149 57.20 2.68 -2.51
C ASN A 149 58.34 3.52 -1.88
N ARG A 150 58.50 3.50 -0.55
CA ARG A 150 59.54 4.30 0.14
C ARG A 150 60.37 3.42 1.07
N THR A 151 61.66 3.73 1.20
CA THR A 151 62.54 3.15 2.22
C THR A 151 62.39 3.90 3.54
N LEU A 152 62.64 3.23 4.66
CA LEU A 152 62.66 3.85 5.99
C LEU A 152 63.63 5.05 6.03
N GLU A 153 64.78 4.93 5.37
CA GLU A 153 65.78 6.00 5.23
C GLU A 153 65.22 7.24 4.56
N GLY A 154 64.51 7.08 3.43
CA GLY A 154 63.90 8.20 2.72
C GLY A 154 62.81 8.90 3.53
N VAL A 155 62.04 8.15 4.34
CA VAL A 155 61.03 8.73 5.23
C VAL A 155 61.67 9.53 6.37
N ILE A 156 62.75 9.04 6.96
CA ILE A 156 63.47 9.74 8.04
C ILE A 156 64.17 11.00 7.52
N GLN A 157 64.75 10.96 6.31
CA GLN A 157 65.36 12.13 5.69
C GLN A 157 64.34 13.24 5.39
N LEU A 158 63.11 12.86 5.02
CA LEU A 158 62.00 13.81 4.83
C LEU A 158 61.63 14.50 6.16
N TYR A 159 61.45 13.75 7.24
CA TYR A 159 61.16 14.33 8.56
C TYR A 159 62.30 15.22 9.07
N LYS A 160 63.55 14.90 8.74
CA LYS A 160 64.71 15.77 9.02
C LYS A 160 64.61 17.10 8.26
N GLN A 161 64.23 17.08 6.98
CA GLN A 161 64.01 18.30 6.18
C GLN A 161 62.84 19.14 6.70
N GLN A 162 61.81 18.49 7.26
CA GLN A 162 60.67 19.16 7.90
C GLN A 162 60.98 19.72 9.31
N GLY A 163 62.21 19.52 9.82
CA GLY A 163 62.68 20.11 11.07
C GLY A 163 62.46 19.27 12.33
N TYR A 164 62.01 18.01 12.21
CA TYR A 164 61.98 17.10 13.36
C TYR A 164 63.40 16.72 13.78
N ALA A 165 63.63 16.54 15.08
CA ALA A 165 64.97 16.30 15.64
C ALA A 165 65.12 14.95 16.38
N ARG A 166 64.01 14.29 16.74
CA ARG A 166 64.02 13.14 17.66
C ARG A 166 63.08 12.02 17.22
N LEU A 167 63.51 10.79 17.45
CA LEU A 167 62.75 9.55 17.28
C LEU A 167 62.67 8.83 18.63
N PHE A 168 61.62 8.04 18.80
CA PHE A 168 61.45 7.11 19.89
C PHE A 168 61.62 5.69 19.35
N VAL A 169 62.63 4.99 19.87
CA VAL A 169 63.05 3.67 19.38
C VAL A 169 63.40 2.81 20.60
N ASN A 170 62.81 1.63 20.71
CA ASN A 170 63.10 0.66 21.78
C ASN A 170 63.09 1.28 23.19
N ASN A 171 62.06 2.07 23.52
CA ASN A 171 61.91 2.79 24.79
C ASN A 171 62.95 3.88 25.09
N ALA A 172 63.71 4.34 24.10
CA ALA A 172 64.65 5.44 24.24
C ALA A 172 64.40 6.54 23.20
N VAL A 173 64.61 7.79 23.61
CA VAL A 173 64.58 8.95 22.70
C VAL A 173 65.97 9.12 22.08
N VAL A 174 66.06 9.03 20.76
CA VAL A 174 67.31 9.13 19.97
C VAL A 174 67.20 10.35 19.05
N ARG A 175 68.32 11.04 18.79
CA ARG A 175 68.34 12.10 17.76
C ARG A 175 68.25 11.48 16.37
N ILE A 176 67.55 12.16 15.45
CA ILE A 176 67.42 11.66 14.06
C ILE A 176 68.79 11.46 13.41
N ASP A 177 69.76 12.31 13.70
CA ASP A 177 71.12 12.21 13.15
C ASP A 177 71.89 10.97 13.61
N ASP A 178 71.59 10.46 14.81
CA ASP A 178 72.28 9.35 15.44
C ASP A 178 71.59 8.00 15.17
N PHE A 179 70.49 7.99 14.41
CA PHE A 179 69.68 6.79 14.18
C PHE A 179 70.20 5.94 13.01
N ASN A 180 70.51 4.67 13.29
CA ASN A 180 70.96 3.70 12.29
C ASN A 180 69.79 2.83 11.77
N THR A 181 69.51 2.94 10.47
CA THR A 181 68.37 2.34 9.76
C THR A 181 68.46 0.83 9.54
N LYS A 182 69.59 0.18 9.83
CA LYS A 182 69.80 -1.26 9.60
C LYS A 182 69.10 -2.20 10.61
N LYS A 183 68.51 -1.69 11.70
CA LYS A 183 67.78 -2.50 12.70
C LYS A 183 66.27 -2.45 12.47
N SER A 184 65.61 -3.61 12.37
CA SER A 184 64.15 -3.76 12.33
C SER A 184 63.53 -3.41 13.69
N ASN A 185 63.46 -2.12 14.00
CA ASN A 185 62.84 -1.62 15.23
C ASN A 185 61.55 -0.88 14.93
N LYS A 186 60.62 -0.89 15.89
CA LYS A 186 59.44 -0.01 15.85
C LYS A 186 59.92 1.42 16.08
N VAL A 187 59.78 2.29 15.08
CA VAL A 187 60.21 3.69 15.13
C VAL A 187 58.98 4.59 15.20
N GLU A 188 58.95 5.45 16.19
CA GLU A 188 57.89 6.44 16.39
C GLU A 188 58.52 7.84 16.39
N LEU A 189 57.92 8.81 15.70
CA LEU A 189 58.38 10.19 15.65
C LEU A 189 57.98 10.92 16.95
N VAL A 190 58.92 11.65 17.57
CA VAL A 190 58.59 12.47 18.74
C VAL A 190 58.10 13.83 18.26
N VAL A 191 56.80 14.09 18.43
CA VAL A 191 56.15 15.32 17.97
C VAL A 191 56.25 16.42 19.02
N ASP A 192 55.91 16.13 20.28
CA ASP A 192 56.11 17.07 21.40
C ASP A 192 56.45 16.34 22.71
N ARG A 193 57.06 17.09 23.63
CA ARG A 193 57.38 16.67 24.99
C ARG A 193 56.63 17.56 25.95
N ILE A 194 55.68 16.99 26.65
CA ILE A 194 54.75 17.75 27.47
C ILE A 194 55.02 17.50 28.95
N ILE A 195 54.90 18.55 29.74
CA ILE A 195 54.79 18.47 31.20
C ILE A 195 53.36 18.89 31.49
N VAL A 196 52.59 18.01 32.14
CA VAL A 196 51.19 18.29 32.45
C VAL A 196 51.13 19.48 33.39
N LYS A 197 50.50 20.57 32.94
CA LYS A 197 50.13 21.75 33.72
C LYS A 197 48.67 22.06 33.45
N HIS A 198 47.88 22.30 34.49
CA HIS A 198 46.43 22.48 34.34
C HIS A 198 46.04 23.92 33.91
N GLU A 199 46.78 24.52 32.98
CA GLU A 199 46.53 25.86 32.43
C GLU A 199 45.87 25.79 31.05
N LYS A 200 44.91 26.69 30.75
CA LYS A 200 44.20 26.70 29.46
C LYS A 200 45.13 26.86 28.25
N ASN A 201 46.15 27.72 28.35
CA ASN A 201 47.10 27.96 27.26
C ASN A 201 47.97 26.74 26.96
N THR A 202 48.31 25.93 27.97
CA THR A 202 49.06 24.68 27.80
C THR A 202 48.25 23.66 27.01
N PHE A 203 46.96 23.50 27.30
CA PHE A 203 46.12 22.54 26.57
C PHE A 203 45.85 22.92 25.11
N ASN A 204 45.80 24.20 24.76
CA ASN A 204 45.66 24.63 23.37
C ASN A 204 46.89 24.25 22.54
N ARG A 205 48.11 24.51 23.05
CA ARG A 205 49.36 24.07 22.40
C ARG A 205 49.43 22.54 22.27
N ILE A 206 49.02 21.82 23.31
CA ILE A 206 48.99 20.35 23.28
C ILE A 206 48.01 19.85 22.22
N ALA A 207 46.88 20.54 22.01
CA ALA A 207 45.92 20.19 20.96
C ALA A 207 46.57 20.24 19.56
N ASP A 208 47.31 21.30 19.23
CA ASP A 208 48.03 21.45 17.96
C ASP A 208 49.06 20.33 17.77
N SER A 209 49.73 19.94 18.86
CA SER A 209 50.72 18.86 18.86
C SER A 209 50.08 17.49 18.63
N ILE A 210 48.89 17.24 19.20
CA ILE A 210 48.11 16.03 18.97
C ILE A 210 47.61 15.99 17.52
N GLU A 211 47.15 17.11 16.97
CA GLU A 211 46.71 17.20 15.57
C GLU A 211 47.86 16.91 14.60
N THR A 212 49.04 17.49 14.86
CA THR A 212 50.28 17.20 14.11
C THR A 212 50.62 15.71 14.22
N ALA A 213 50.52 15.12 15.41
CA ALA A 213 50.83 13.71 15.60
C ALA A 213 49.84 12.77 14.90
N PHE A 214 48.55 13.12 14.85
CA PHE A 214 47.59 12.39 14.05
C PHE A 214 47.89 12.49 12.55
N HIS A 215 48.33 13.65 12.06
CA HIS A 215 48.68 13.83 10.65
C HIS A 215 49.90 12.98 10.27
N GLU A 216 51.01 13.11 10.99
CA GLU A 216 52.25 12.39 10.68
C GLU A 216 52.17 10.89 10.98
N GLY A 217 51.37 10.51 11.98
CA GLY A 217 51.12 9.12 12.37
C GLY A 217 50.08 8.41 11.51
N ASN A 218 49.68 8.99 10.37
CA ASN A 218 48.64 8.49 9.47
C ASN A 218 47.38 8.06 10.24
N GLY A 219 46.88 8.97 11.08
CA GLY A 219 45.69 8.80 11.89
C GLY A 219 45.89 8.12 13.24
N THR A 220 47.11 7.79 13.64
CA THR A 220 47.42 7.19 14.95
C THR A 220 48.34 8.10 15.76
N VAL A 221 48.06 8.25 17.06
CA VAL A 221 48.94 8.91 18.03
C VAL A 221 49.17 8.00 19.22
N VAL A 222 50.38 8.00 19.76
CA VAL A 222 50.74 7.25 20.97
C VAL A 222 51.18 8.24 22.04
N VAL A 223 50.52 8.19 23.20
CA VAL A 223 50.94 8.93 24.40
C VAL A 223 51.79 7.98 25.24
N HIS A 224 53.05 8.35 25.47
CA HIS A 224 53.97 7.58 26.31
C HIS A 224 54.25 8.32 27.62
N SER A 225 54.05 7.66 28.76
CA SER A 225 54.33 8.22 30.08
C SER A 225 55.73 7.82 30.55
N LEU A 226 56.61 8.81 30.76
CA LEU A 226 57.99 8.57 31.19
C LEU A 226 58.09 8.11 32.67
N SER A 227 57.08 8.42 33.48
CA SER A 227 57.03 7.98 34.88
C SER A 227 56.74 6.49 35.05
N ASN A 228 55.86 5.94 34.20
CA ASN A 228 55.31 4.59 34.38
C ASN A 228 55.61 3.65 33.20
N ASN A 229 56.37 4.10 32.19
CA ASN A 229 56.67 3.37 30.94
C ASN A 229 55.44 2.72 30.27
N LYS A 230 54.29 3.40 30.32
CA LYS A 230 53.03 2.94 29.70
C LYS A 230 52.75 3.72 28.42
N ASN A 231 52.35 2.98 27.38
CA ASN A 231 51.92 3.54 26.10
C ASN A 231 50.40 3.42 25.98
N GLN A 232 49.75 4.52 25.62
CA GLN A 232 48.34 4.50 25.23
C GLN A 232 48.24 5.01 23.79
N SER A 233 47.77 4.14 22.88
CA SER A 233 47.50 4.51 21.50
C SER A 233 46.08 5.03 21.32
N PHE A 234 45.93 6.02 20.45
CA PHE A 234 44.65 6.57 19.99
C PHE A 234 44.65 6.60 18.47
N SER A 235 43.49 6.34 17.87
CA SER A 235 43.32 6.33 16.41
C SER A 235 42.14 7.20 16.03
N ASN A 236 42.33 8.13 15.10
CA ASN A 236 41.23 8.91 14.52
C ASN A 236 40.54 8.15 13.37
N HIS A 237 41.09 7.01 12.95
CA HIS A 237 40.44 6.12 12.00
C HIS A 237 39.27 5.40 12.67
N PHE A 238 38.13 5.39 11.98
CA PHE A 238 36.94 4.66 12.40
C PHE A 238 37.07 3.18 11.99
N THR A 239 38.02 2.48 12.59
CA THR A 239 38.40 1.11 12.27
C THR A 239 38.33 0.20 13.49
N LEU A 240 37.94 -1.05 13.29
CA LEU A 240 38.01 -2.11 14.30
C LEU A 240 38.08 -3.48 13.61
N ASP A 241 38.81 -4.43 14.20
CA ASP A 241 38.97 -5.80 13.67
C ASP A 241 39.39 -5.87 12.18
N GLY A 242 40.22 -4.93 11.73
CA GLY A 242 40.68 -4.86 10.34
C GLY A 242 39.65 -4.33 9.33
N ILE A 243 38.48 -3.86 9.79
CA ILE A 243 37.44 -3.25 8.96
C ILE A 243 37.46 -1.73 9.14
N THR A 244 37.44 -1.00 8.02
CA THR A 244 37.18 0.45 8.02
C THR A 244 35.68 0.71 7.89
N PHE A 245 35.12 1.37 8.90
CA PHE A 245 33.72 1.75 8.96
C PHE A 245 33.53 3.19 8.48
N SER A 246 32.30 3.54 8.14
CA SER A 246 31.89 4.91 7.87
C SER A 246 31.03 5.41 9.04
N PRO A 247 31.17 6.67 9.48
CA PRO A 247 30.29 7.22 10.49
C PRO A 247 28.83 7.19 9.99
N PRO A 248 27.85 6.93 10.88
CA PRO A 248 26.44 6.95 10.53
C PRO A 248 26.03 8.29 9.90
N ASN A 249 25.29 8.24 8.79
CA ASN A 249 24.67 9.40 8.17
C ASN A 249 23.31 9.01 7.57
N GLU A 250 22.49 9.99 7.21
CA GLU A 250 21.12 9.74 6.71
C GLU A 250 21.10 8.90 5.43
N HIS A 251 22.08 9.09 4.54
CA HIS A 251 22.16 8.36 3.28
C HIS A 251 22.48 6.87 3.47
N MET A 252 23.23 6.50 4.51
CA MET A 252 23.50 5.11 4.87
C MET A 252 22.21 4.34 5.17
N PHE A 253 21.20 5.03 5.71
CA PHE A 253 19.92 4.45 6.07
C PHE A 253 18.83 4.67 5.02
N SER A 254 19.17 5.19 3.84
CA SER A 254 18.21 5.39 2.74
C SER A 254 18.39 4.33 1.67
N PHE A 255 17.39 3.45 1.51
CA PHE A 255 17.37 2.49 0.39
C PHE A 255 17.08 3.16 -0.98
N ASN A 256 16.73 4.45 -1.00
CA ASN A 256 16.62 5.23 -2.24
C ASN A 256 17.97 5.82 -2.68
N ASN A 257 19.00 5.77 -1.82
CA ASN A 257 20.33 6.27 -2.10
C ASN A 257 21.31 5.09 -2.32
N PRO A 258 22.17 5.10 -3.36
CA PRO A 258 23.16 4.05 -3.58
C PRO A 258 24.08 3.74 -2.39
N LEU A 259 24.31 4.72 -1.49
CA LEU A 259 25.12 4.55 -0.29
C LEU A 259 24.48 3.63 0.76
N GLY A 260 23.14 3.64 0.86
CA GLY A 260 22.38 2.82 1.81
C GLY A 260 21.73 1.60 1.16
N ALA A 261 21.39 1.68 -0.12
CA ALA A 261 20.72 0.63 -0.87
C ALA A 261 21.51 -0.68 -0.93
N CYS A 262 20.80 -1.81 -0.86
CA CYS A 262 21.37 -3.12 -1.14
C CYS A 262 21.84 -3.17 -2.60
N LYS A 263 23.13 -3.48 -2.81
CA LYS A 263 23.74 -3.54 -4.16
C LYS A 263 23.17 -4.63 -5.07
N ALA A 264 22.53 -5.67 -4.52
CA ALA A 264 21.95 -6.72 -5.34
C ALA A 264 20.60 -6.32 -5.93
N CYS A 265 19.78 -5.60 -5.17
CA CYS A 265 18.42 -5.25 -5.57
C CYS A 265 18.19 -3.74 -5.69
N ASP A 266 19.23 -2.92 -5.70
CA ASP A 266 19.16 -1.45 -5.80
C ASP A 266 18.09 -0.81 -4.91
N GLY A 267 17.91 -1.35 -3.71
CA GLY A 267 16.94 -0.87 -2.72
C GLY A 267 15.47 -1.25 -2.95
N TYR A 268 15.15 -2.09 -3.95
CA TYR A 268 13.78 -2.59 -4.16
C TYR A 268 13.36 -3.62 -3.10
N GLY A 269 14.32 -4.38 -2.57
CA GLY A 269 14.08 -5.47 -1.60
C GLY A 269 13.66 -6.80 -2.25
N ASP A 270 13.21 -6.77 -3.50
CA ASP A 270 12.93 -7.94 -4.32
C ASP A 270 13.77 -7.95 -5.59
N LEU A 271 13.85 -9.13 -6.20
CA LEU A 271 14.51 -9.40 -7.47
C LEU A 271 13.59 -10.22 -8.36
N ILE A 272 13.78 -10.14 -9.67
CA ILE A 272 13.20 -11.12 -10.58
C ILE A 272 14.04 -12.39 -10.44
N GLY A 273 13.53 -13.36 -9.68
CA GLY A 273 14.20 -14.62 -9.38
C GLY A 273 13.26 -15.80 -9.55
N ILE A 274 13.72 -16.99 -9.15
CA ILE A 274 12.87 -18.19 -9.11
C ILE A 274 11.88 -18.05 -7.95
N ASP A 275 10.59 -18.08 -8.26
CA ASP A 275 9.50 -17.98 -7.29
C ASP A 275 9.23 -19.37 -6.67
N GLU A 276 9.54 -19.50 -5.39
CA GLU A 276 9.37 -20.74 -4.62
C GLU A 276 7.97 -21.34 -4.76
N GLN A 277 6.95 -20.50 -4.70
CA GLN A 277 5.57 -20.97 -4.77
C GLN A 277 5.13 -21.29 -6.21
N LEU A 278 5.83 -20.80 -7.26
CA LEU A 278 5.62 -21.32 -8.63
C LEU A 278 6.29 -22.67 -8.83
N VAL A 279 7.43 -22.89 -8.16
CA VAL A 279 8.16 -24.16 -8.18
C VAL A 279 7.45 -25.23 -7.34
N ILE A 280 6.86 -24.83 -6.21
CA ILE A 280 6.15 -25.69 -5.27
C ILE A 280 4.73 -25.12 -5.06
N PRO A 281 3.84 -25.30 -6.05
CA PRO A 281 2.50 -24.70 -6.03
C PRO A 281 1.52 -25.39 -5.09
N ASN A 282 1.82 -26.61 -4.64
CA ASN A 282 1.03 -27.31 -3.64
C ASN A 282 1.95 -27.79 -2.53
N THR A 283 1.98 -27.05 -1.42
CA THR A 283 2.83 -27.36 -0.27
C THR A 283 2.35 -28.61 0.48
N SER A 284 1.11 -29.05 0.27
CA SER A 284 0.53 -30.27 0.86
C SER A 284 1.04 -31.56 0.23
N LEU A 285 1.72 -31.48 -0.92
CA LEU A 285 2.37 -32.65 -1.53
C LEU A 285 3.77 -32.84 -0.93
N SER A 286 4.16 -34.09 -0.80
CA SER A 286 5.53 -34.50 -0.51
C SER A 286 6.41 -34.48 -1.76
N VAL A 287 7.73 -34.56 -1.60
CA VAL A 287 8.66 -34.66 -2.75
C VAL A 287 8.36 -35.92 -3.58
N PHE A 288 8.01 -37.02 -2.90
CA PHE A 288 7.62 -38.28 -3.53
C PHE A 288 6.38 -38.12 -4.44
N GLU A 289 5.35 -37.43 -3.95
CA GLU A 289 4.10 -37.14 -4.67
C GLU A 289 4.26 -36.05 -5.74
N GLY A 290 5.46 -35.48 -5.90
CA GLY A 290 5.75 -34.49 -6.93
C GLY A 290 5.40 -33.05 -6.52
N ALA A 291 5.76 -32.65 -5.30
CA ALA A 291 5.66 -31.26 -4.86
C ALA A 291 6.38 -30.27 -5.81
N VAL A 292 7.52 -30.66 -6.37
CA VAL A 292 8.34 -29.82 -7.26
C VAL A 292 7.78 -29.84 -8.69
N ALA A 293 7.03 -28.80 -9.05
CA ALA A 293 6.39 -28.63 -10.35
C ALA A 293 7.33 -28.76 -11.57
N PRO A 294 8.54 -28.15 -11.61
CA PRO A 294 9.42 -28.30 -12.77
C PRO A 294 9.98 -29.72 -12.95
N TRP A 295 9.84 -30.60 -11.96
CA TRP A 295 10.24 -32.01 -12.06
C TRP A 295 9.09 -32.93 -12.50
N LYS A 296 7.90 -32.38 -12.81
CA LYS A 296 6.78 -33.16 -13.34
C LYS A 296 6.97 -33.48 -14.84
N GLY A 297 6.30 -34.54 -15.29
CA GLY A 297 6.30 -35.01 -16.68
C GLY A 297 7.37 -36.07 -16.98
N GLU A 298 7.21 -36.76 -18.11
CA GLU A 298 7.95 -38.00 -18.42
C GLU A 298 9.48 -37.88 -18.38
N ARG A 299 10.06 -36.77 -18.89
CA ARG A 299 11.52 -36.61 -18.95
C ARG A 299 12.13 -36.04 -17.67
N LEU A 300 11.45 -35.11 -17.01
CA LEU A 300 12.01 -34.37 -15.87
C LEU A 300 11.76 -35.09 -14.53
N GLN A 301 10.83 -36.06 -14.50
CA GLN A 301 10.62 -36.93 -13.35
C GLN A 301 11.88 -37.71 -12.94
N ARG A 302 12.84 -37.90 -13.86
CA ARG A 302 14.16 -38.46 -13.52
C ARG A 302 14.86 -37.68 -12.40
N LEU A 303 14.74 -36.35 -12.38
CA LEU A 303 15.34 -35.51 -11.33
C LEU A 303 14.67 -35.72 -9.97
N LYS A 304 13.35 -35.92 -9.96
CA LYS A 304 12.60 -36.29 -8.75
C LYS A 304 13.09 -37.63 -8.21
N ASN A 305 13.20 -38.63 -9.08
CA ASN A 305 13.63 -39.98 -8.70
C ASN A 305 15.10 -39.96 -8.21
N GLU A 306 16.00 -39.28 -8.92
CA GLU A 306 17.40 -39.07 -8.48
C GLU A 306 17.47 -38.46 -7.07
N PHE A 307 16.60 -37.49 -6.75
CA PHE A 307 16.54 -36.87 -5.42
C PHE A 307 16.02 -37.85 -4.36
N VAL A 308 14.91 -38.55 -4.64
CA VAL A 308 14.29 -39.52 -3.73
C VAL A 308 15.24 -40.68 -3.42
N ASP A 309 15.92 -41.21 -4.44
CA ASP A 309 16.86 -42.32 -4.28
C ASP A 309 18.09 -41.93 -3.45
N ALA A 310 18.52 -40.67 -3.49
CA ALA A 310 19.66 -40.18 -2.73
C ALA A 310 19.26 -39.61 -1.34
N ALA A 311 17.96 -39.39 -1.09
CA ALA A 311 17.44 -38.74 0.12
C ALA A 311 17.81 -39.45 1.44
N TYR A 312 17.96 -40.79 1.42
CA TYR A 312 18.34 -41.57 2.60
C TYR A 312 19.73 -41.20 3.14
N GLN A 313 20.63 -40.69 2.28
CA GLN A 313 22.00 -40.33 2.67
C GLN A 313 22.05 -39.11 3.60
N HIS A 314 20.98 -38.32 3.66
CA HIS A 314 20.87 -37.08 4.42
C HIS A 314 19.62 -37.04 5.31
N ASP A 315 19.02 -38.20 5.60
CA ASP A 315 17.82 -38.36 6.45
C ASP A 315 16.65 -37.43 6.05
N PHE A 316 16.43 -37.25 4.75
CA PHE A 316 15.38 -36.37 4.25
C PHE A 316 14.03 -37.11 4.14
N PRO A 317 12.94 -36.61 4.76
CA PRO A 317 11.66 -37.31 4.77
C PRO A 317 10.88 -37.10 3.45
N VAL A 318 11.03 -38.03 2.51
CA VAL A 318 10.48 -37.91 1.15
C VAL A 318 8.95 -37.94 1.05
N HIS A 319 8.27 -38.54 2.04
CA HIS A 319 6.80 -38.64 2.12
C HIS A 319 6.17 -37.53 2.96
N LYS A 320 6.98 -36.70 3.61
CA LYS A 320 6.47 -35.59 4.42
C LYS A 320 6.04 -34.44 3.50
N PRO A 321 4.83 -33.88 3.67
CA PRO A 321 4.39 -32.72 2.91
C PRO A 321 5.36 -31.55 3.02
N TYR A 322 5.54 -30.78 1.95
CA TYR A 322 6.48 -29.66 1.92
C TYR A 322 6.25 -28.62 3.04
N PHE A 323 4.99 -28.36 3.42
CA PHE A 323 4.68 -27.40 4.48
C PHE A 323 5.18 -27.84 5.86
N GLU A 324 5.28 -29.15 6.13
CA GLU A 324 5.76 -29.69 7.40
C GLU A 324 7.27 -29.88 7.45
N LEU A 325 7.99 -29.64 6.34
CA LEU A 325 9.45 -29.66 6.31
C LEU A 325 10.00 -28.52 7.16
N ASN A 326 11.03 -28.82 7.96
CA ASN A 326 11.75 -27.78 8.70
C ASN A 326 12.63 -26.93 7.75
N SER A 327 13.17 -25.82 8.25
CA SER A 327 13.99 -24.88 7.46
C SER A 327 15.21 -25.56 6.81
N ASP A 328 15.86 -26.48 7.51
CA ASP A 328 17.06 -27.17 7.04
C ASP A 328 16.73 -28.18 5.94
N GLN A 329 15.61 -28.90 6.07
CA GLN A 329 15.07 -29.79 5.04
C GLN A 329 14.68 -29.01 3.79
N LYS A 330 13.97 -27.87 3.93
CA LYS A 330 13.67 -27.00 2.78
C LYS A 330 14.95 -26.52 2.10
N LYS A 331 15.93 -26.09 2.89
CA LYS A 331 17.24 -25.66 2.37
C LYS A 331 17.96 -26.79 1.61
N LEU A 332 17.94 -28.02 2.13
CA LEU A 332 18.50 -29.19 1.46
C LEU A 332 17.82 -29.47 0.11
N LEU A 333 16.49 -29.37 0.03
CA LEU A 333 15.75 -29.53 -1.23
C LEU A 333 16.13 -28.44 -2.27
N TRP A 334 16.28 -27.19 -1.81
CA TRP A 334 16.56 -26.06 -2.68
C TRP A 334 18.03 -26.00 -3.13
N GLU A 335 18.98 -26.10 -2.20
CA GLU A 335 20.42 -25.96 -2.47
C GLU A 335 21.06 -27.27 -2.94
N GLY A 336 20.56 -28.41 -2.45
CA GLY A 336 21.19 -29.71 -2.59
C GLY A 336 22.33 -29.92 -1.60
N ALA A 337 22.94 -31.10 -1.63
CA ALA A 337 24.11 -31.46 -0.84
C ALA A 337 25.06 -32.35 -1.64
N LYS A 338 26.16 -32.81 -1.03
CA LYS A 338 27.07 -33.75 -1.67
C LYS A 338 26.30 -35.03 -2.03
N GLY A 339 26.19 -35.33 -3.34
CA GLY A 339 25.43 -36.47 -3.87
C GLY A 339 23.97 -36.18 -4.25
N ILE A 340 23.39 -35.05 -3.83
CA ILE A 340 22.00 -34.67 -4.10
C ILE A 340 21.95 -33.35 -4.89
N ARG A 341 21.29 -33.34 -6.04
CA ARG A 341 21.05 -32.11 -6.81
C ARG A 341 19.82 -31.38 -6.31
N GLY A 342 19.99 -30.15 -5.85
CA GLY A 342 18.89 -29.28 -5.44
C GLY A 342 18.20 -28.57 -6.61
N ILE A 343 17.05 -27.96 -6.31
CA ILE A 343 16.26 -27.15 -7.25
C ILE A 343 17.08 -26.00 -7.86
N ASN A 344 17.91 -25.32 -7.07
CA ASN A 344 18.76 -24.22 -7.54
C ASN A 344 19.76 -24.67 -8.61
N GLN A 345 20.30 -25.89 -8.49
CA GLN A 345 21.22 -26.45 -9.47
C GLN A 345 20.51 -26.75 -10.81
N PHE A 346 19.24 -27.17 -10.75
CA PHE A 346 18.40 -27.34 -11.93
C PHE A 346 18.20 -26.01 -12.67
N PHE A 347 17.84 -24.94 -11.97
CA PHE A 347 17.65 -23.62 -12.59
C PHE A 347 18.97 -23.01 -13.07
N ALA A 348 20.08 -23.16 -12.34
CA ALA A 348 21.40 -22.74 -12.80
C ALA A 348 21.81 -23.44 -14.11
N LYS A 349 21.47 -24.72 -14.26
CA LYS A 349 21.69 -25.46 -15.52
C LYS A 349 20.82 -24.95 -16.68
N LEU A 350 19.58 -24.52 -16.41
CA LEU A 350 18.75 -23.86 -17.42
C LEU A 350 19.31 -22.48 -17.81
N GLU A 351 19.78 -21.70 -16.84
CA GLU A 351 20.36 -20.36 -17.04
C GLU A 351 21.70 -20.40 -17.79
N SER A 352 22.58 -21.35 -17.50
CA SER A 352 23.82 -21.53 -18.29
C SER A 352 23.54 -21.85 -19.77
N LYS A 353 22.35 -22.40 -20.07
CA LYS A 353 21.90 -22.73 -21.44
C LYS A 353 20.76 -21.82 -21.89
N ASN A 354 20.78 -20.55 -21.47
CA ASN A 354 19.74 -19.58 -21.78
C ASN A 354 19.67 -19.20 -23.28
N TYR A 355 20.63 -19.62 -24.11
CA TYR A 355 20.54 -19.46 -25.57
C TYR A 355 19.45 -20.34 -26.21
N LYS A 356 19.01 -21.42 -25.53
CA LYS A 356 17.92 -22.29 -26.01
C LYS A 356 16.55 -21.71 -25.63
N ILE A 357 15.68 -21.54 -26.63
CA ILE A 357 14.33 -20.95 -26.46
C ILE A 357 13.52 -21.72 -25.42
N GLN A 358 13.53 -23.06 -25.45
CA GLN A 358 12.81 -23.89 -24.48
C GLN A 358 13.24 -23.63 -23.02
N ASN A 359 14.51 -23.31 -22.78
CA ASN A 359 15.01 -23.01 -21.43
C ASN A 359 14.55 -21.61 -20.99
N ARG A 360 14.52 -20.62 -21.91
CA ARG A 360 13.93 -19.29 -21.64
C ARG A 360 12.47 -19.40 -21.25
N VAL A 361 11.70 -20.17 -22.02
CA VAL A 361 10.26 -20.38 -21.76
C VAL A 361 10.07 -21.09 -20.42
N MET A 362 10.86 -22.12 -20.12
CA MET A 362 10.80 -22.83 -18.84
C MET A 362 11.16 -21.91 -17.67
N LEU A 363 12.24 -21.14 -17.76
CA LEU A 363 12.63 -20.16 -16.73
C LEU A 363 11.55 -19.10 -16.51
N SER A 364 10.96 -18.57 -17.59
CA SER A 364 9.91 -17.56 -17.51
C SER A 364 8.69 -18.05 -16.71
N ARG A 365 8.31 -19.34 -16.83
CA ARG A 365 7.18 -19.94 -16.12
C ARG A 365 7.34 -19.98 -14.60
N TYR A 366 8.58 -20.02 -14.10
CA TYR A 366 8.90 -20.12 -12.67
C TYR A 366 9.59 -18.87 -12.12
N ARG A 367 9.69 -17.80 -12.91
CA ARG A 367 10.25 -16.53 -12.46
C ARG A 367 9.15 -15.61 -11.94
N GLY A 368 9.42 -15.00 -10.80
CA GLY A 368 8.54 -14.02 -10.15
C GLY A 368 9.36 -13.00 -9.37
N ARG A 369 8.66 -12.05 -8.74
CA ARG A 369 9.29 -11.14 -7.79
C ARG A 369 9.52 -11.89 -6.47
N THR A 370 10.77 -12.18 -6.15
CA THR A 370 11.15 -12.85 -4.91
C THR A 370 11.95 -11.94 -4.02
N LYS A 371 11.92 -12.20 -2.71
CA LYS A 371 12.76 -11.46 -1.75
C LYS A 371 14.22 -11.58 -2.17
N CYS A 372 14.94 -10.48 -2.11
CA CYS A 372 16.37 -10.46 -2.42
C CYS A 372 17.12 -11.40 -1.47
N GLY A 373 17.86 -12.39 -1.97
CA GLY A 373 18.61 -13.33 -1.13
C GLY A 373 19.77 -12.72 -0.32
N ILE A 374 20.17 -11.47 -0.61
CA ILE A 374 21.27 -10.79 0.11
C ILE A 374 20.78 -9.95 1.29
N CYS A 375 19.70 -9.18 1.08
CA CYS A 375 19.13 -8.33 2.13
C CYS A 375 17.84 -8.90 2.73
N GLU A 376 17.34 -10.02 2.22
CA GLU A 376 16.12 -10.71 2.68
C GLU A 376 14.85 -9.85 2.63
N GLY A 377 14.85 -8.80 1.80
CA GLY A 377 13.75 -7.83 1.73
C GLY A 377 13.95 -6.56 2.56
N LYS A 378 15.06 -6.44 3.31
CA LYS A 378 15.37 -5.26 4.14
C LYS A 378 15.79 -4.01 3.35
N ARG A 379 16.05 -4.15 2.04
CA ARG A 379 16.39 -3.08 1.08
C ARG A 379 17.72 -2.35 1.31
N LEU A 380 18.24 -2.38 2.53
CA LEU A 380 19.51 -1.77 2.91
C LEU A 380 20.69 -2.72 2.73
N ASN A 381 21.89 -2.14 2.61
CA ASN A 381 23.13 -2.89 2.63
C ASN A 381 23.50 -3.37 4.06
N LYS A 382 24.45 -4.31 4.13
CA LYS A 382 24.89 -4.87 5.42
C LYS A 382 25.52 -3.83 6.35
N LYS A 383 26.15 -2.78 5.83
CA LYS A 383 26.78 -1.74 6.66
C LYS A 383 25.78 -1.02 7.56
N ALA A 384 24.56 -0.78 7.06
CA ALA A 384 23.50 -0.18 7.86
C ALA A 384 23.11 -1.04 9.09
N SER A 385 23.22 -2.37 9.01
CA SER A 385 22.90 -3.28 10.12
C SER A 385 23.94 -3.26 11.25
N TYR A 386 25.11 -2.67 11.01
CA TYR A 386 26.17 -2.52 12.02
C TYR A 386 25.87 -1.36 12.98
N VAL A 387 24.99 -0.44 12.58
CA VAL A 387 24.57 0.69 13.42
C VAL A 387 23.33 0.30 14.20
N ARG A 388 23.40 0.44 15.52
CA ARG A 388 22.30 0.07 16.44
C ARG A 388 21.98 1.20 17.39
N ILE A 389 20.71 1.25 17.81
CA ILE A 389 20.24 2.01 18.97
C ILE A 389 19.72 0.98 19.96
N ASP A 390 20.25 1.02 21.19
CA ASP A 390 20.07 -0.07 22.16
C ASP A 390 20.51 -1.42 21.53
N LYS A 391 19.56 -2.34 21.30
CA LYS A 391 19.80 -3.64 20.67
C LYS A 391 19.36 -3.74 19.20
N TYR A 392 18.75 -2.70 18.64
CA TYR A 392 18.07 -2.75 17.35
C TYR A 392 18.82 -2.04 16.23
N SER A 393 18.89 -2.67 15.05
CA SER A 393 19.20 -1.96 13.80
C SER A 393 17.92 -1.37 13.18
N ILE A 394 18.07 -0.40 12.26
CA ILE A 394 16.91 0.21 11.60
C ILE A 394 16.06 -0.83 10.86
N SER A 395 16.71 -1.83 10.26
CA SER A 395 16.04 -2.91 9.53
C SER A 395 15.20 -3.79 10.44
N ASP A 396 15.61 -3.96 11.70
CA ASP A 396 14.85 -4.77 12.65
C ASP A 396 13.56 -4.05 13.06
N LEU A 397 13.63 -2.74 13.26
CA LEU A 397 12.47 -1.91 13.63
C LEU A 397 11.41 -1.85 12.52
N VAL A 398 11.82 -1.72 11.25
CA VAL A 398 10.85 -1.53 10.14
C VAL A 398 10.11 -2.80 9.72
N ASP A 399 10.64 -3.97 10.09
CA ASP A 399 10.02 -5.27 9.81
C ASP A 399 9.08 -5.73 10.95
N MET A 400 9.08 -5.05 12.10
CA MET A 400 8.13 -5.30 13.19
C MET A 400 6.73 -4.76 12.84
N PRO A 401 5.66 -5.41 13.33
CA PRO A 401 4.34 -4.80 13.37
C PRO A 401 4.37 -3.46 14.12
N ILE A 402 3.65 -2.46 13.64
CA ILE A 402 3.60 -1.11 14.23
C ILE A 402 3.19 -1.14 15.71
N VAL A 403 2.34 -2.08 16.11
CA VAL A 403 1.97 -2.28 17.52
C VAL A 403 3.20 -2.59 18.39
N ASN A 404 4.01 -3.57 17.99
CA ASN A 404 5.23 -3.93 18.70
C ASN A 404 6.29 -2.83 18.58
N LEU A 405 6.40 -2.20 17.40
CA LEU A 405 7.36 -1.12 17.18
C LEU A 405 7.11 0.06 18.13
N ALA A 406 5.85 0.44 18.37
CA ALA A 406 5.54 1.53 19.29
C ALA A 406 5.96 1.21 20.73
N GLU A 407 5.74 -0.03 21.18
CA GLU A 407 6.18 -0.50 22.50
C GLU A 407 7.71 -0.47 22.64
N GLU A 408 8.43 -0.92 21.61
CA GLU A 408 9.89 -0.92 21.61
C GLU A 408 10.47 0.49 21.56
N ILE A 409 9.89 1.41 20.76
CA ILE A 409 10.29 2.83 20.72
C ILE A 409 10.01 3.52 22.07
N ALA A 410 8.92 3.16 22.75
CA ALA A 410 8.60 3.70 24.06
C ALA A 410 9.63 3.30 25.13
N ASN A 411 10.15 2.08 25.04
CA ASN A 411 11.03 1.46 26.03
C ASN A 411 12.54 1.50 25.67
N LEU A 412 12.93 2.27 24.65
CA LEU A 412 14.34 2.41 24.26
C LEU A 412 15.22 2.89 25.42
N LYS A 413 16.29 2.13 25.70
CA LYS A 413 17.30 2.51 26.69
C LYS A 413 18.30 3.46 26.06
N LEU A 414 18.23 4.73 26.44
CA LEU A 414 19.11 5.79 25.96
C LEU A 414 19.92 6.38 27.10
N THR A 415 21.16 6.78 26.80
CA THR A 415 21.94 7.64 27.70
C THR A 415 21.34 9.04 27.77
N GLU A 416 21.61 9.81 28.83
CA GLU A 416 21.12 11.18 28.99
C GLU A 416 21.49 12.08 27.79
N HIS A 417 22.71 11.92 27.25
CA HIS A 417 23.15 12.64 26.06
C HIS A 417 22.33 12.27 24.81
N GLN A 418 22.11 10.97 24.58
CA GLN A 418 21.29 10.50 23.46
C GLN A 418 19.84 10.95 23.60
N GLN A 419 19.27 10.90 24.81
CA GLN A 419 17.91 11.32 25.09
C GLN A 419 17.71 12.80 24.78
N ASN A 420 18.67 13.66 25.13
CA ASN A 420 18.62 15.09 24.81
C ASN A 420 18.61 15.36 23.30
N ILE A 421 19.42 14.64 22.52
CA ILE A 421 19.46 14.77 21.05
C ILE A 421 18.18 14.20 20.42
N ALA A 422 17.73 13.05 20.89
CA ALA A 422 16.62 12.30 20.30
C ALA A 422 15.24 12.80 20.73
N ARG A 423 15.13 13.65 21.77
CA ARG A 423 13.85 14.04 22.40
C ARG A 423 12.78 14.44 21.39
N ARG A 424 13.08 15.39 20.49
CA ARG A 424 12.11 15.85 19.47
C ARG A 424 11.78 14.77 18.44
N LEU A 425 12.79 14.04 17.97
CA LEU A 425 12.60 12.94 17.01
C LEU A 425 11.72 11.83 17.58
N LEU A 426 11.91 11.47 18.85
CA LEU A 426 11.13 10.43 19.50
C LEU A 426 9.67 10.84 19.71
N VAL A 427 9.39 12.12 19.95
CA VAL A 427 8.01 12.62 20.02
C VAL A 427 7.33 12.42 18.66
N GLU A 428 7.93 12.92 17.58
CA GLU A 428 7.38 12.77 16.22
C GLU A 428 7.18 11.31 15.80
N ILE A 429 8.13 10.43 16.12
CA ILE A 429 8.01 8.99 15.83
C ILE A 429 6.86 8.37 16.63
N LYS A 430 6.77 8.65 17.94
CA LYS A 430 5.74 8.09 18.83
C LYS A 430 4.36 8.55 18.40
N ASP A 431 4.18 9.84 18.14
CA ASP A 431 2.88 10.41 17.75
C ASP A 431 2.40 9.80 16.43
N ARG A 432 3.26 9.68 15.43
CA ARG A 432 2.91 9.07 14.13
C ARG A 432 2.62 7.58 14.22
N LEU A 433 3.36 6.83 15.04
CA LEU A 433 3.03 5.43 15.32
C LEU A 433 1.69 5.30 16.04
N GLN A 434 1.40 6.18 16.98
CA GLN A 434 0.12 6.22 17.69
C GLN A 434 -1.03 6.54 16.74
N PHE A 435 -0.89 7.51 15.82
CA PHE A 435 -1.91 7.81 14.82
C PHE A 435 -2.20 6.59 13.94
N LEU A 436 -1.18 5.85 13.50
CA LEU A 436 -1.37 4.61 12.74
C LEU A 436 -2.11 3.52 13.55
N GLN A 437 -1.88 3.43 14.86
CA GLN A 437 -2.62 2.52 15.73
C GLN A 437 -4.07 2.95 15.92
N GLN A 438 -4.33 4.25 16.11
CA GLN A 438 -5.67 4.81 16.26
C GLN A 438 -6.53 4.53 15.02
N VAL A 439 -5.96 4.65 13.82
CA VAL A 439 -6.67 4.29 12.57
C VAL A 439 -6.68 2.77 12.29
N GLY A 440 -6.32 1.92 13.26
CA GLY A 440 -6.43 0.46 13.15
C GLY A 440 -5.39 -0.21 12.26
N LEU A 441 -4.25 0.44 12.00
CA LEU A 441 -3.19 -0.08 11.12
C LEU A 441 -1.99 -0.67 11.89
N GLY A 442 -2.14 -0.94 13.19
CA GLY A 442 -1.08 -1.49 14.05
C GLY A 442 -0.50 -2.83 13.59
N TYR A 443 -1.22 -3.59 12.77
CA TYR A 443 -0.78 -4.88 12.22
C TYR A 443 0.18 -4.76 11.02
N LEU A 444 0.32 -3.58 10.43
CA LEU A 444 1.23 -3.35 9.30
C LEU A 444 2.68 -3.22 9.79
N THR A 445 3.62 -3.42 8.88
CA THR A 445 5.05 -3.12 9.10
C THR A 445 5.44 -1.90 8.27
N LEU A 446 6.43 -1.13 8.73
CA LEU A 446 6.90 0.06 7.98
C LEU A 446 7.55 -0.30 6.64
N ASN A 447 8.10 -1.51 6.51
CA ASN A 447 8.69 -2.02 5.28
C ASN A 447 7.66 -2.58 4.27
N ARG A 448 6.37 -2.68 4.66
CA ARG A 448 5.29 -3.09 3.74
C ARG A 448 5.20 -2.12 2.57
N ARG A 449 5.05 -2.66 1.36
CA ARG A 449 4.95 -1.88 0.13
C ARG A 449 3.64 -1.10 0.08
N ALA A 450 3.72 0.16 -0.35
CA ALA A 450 2.53 0.99 -0.50
C ALA A 450 1.57 0.41 -1.56
N SER A 451 2.10 -0.17 -2.64
CA SER A 451 1.29 -0.76 -3.72
C SER A 451 0.52 -2.04 -3.34
N THR A 452 0.79 -2.63 -2.17
CA THR A 452 0.07 -3.83 -1.68
C THR A 452 -0.97 -3.50 -0.62
N LEU A 453 -1.21 -2.21 -0.37
CA LEU A 453 -2.26 -1.73 0.50
C LEU A 453 -3.60 -1.76 -0.25
N SER A 454 -4.67 -2.09 0.48
CA SER A 454 -6.05 -1.85 0.03
C SER A 454 -6.35 -0.35 -0.07
N GLY A 455 -7.47 0.01 -0.72
CA GLY A 455 -7.94 1.39 -0.78
C GLY A 455 -8.14 1.98 0.62
N GLY A 456 -8.85 1.27 1.50
CA GLY A 456 -9.06 1.68 2.89
C GLY A 456 -7.77 1.76 3.73
N GLU A 457 -6.83 0.81 3.58
CA GLU A 457 -5.51 0.92 4.23
C GLU A 457 -4.74 2.16 3.76
N SER A 458 -4.76 2.45 2.46
CA SER A 458 -4.10 3.63 1.88
C SER A 458 -4.72 4.94 2.38
N GLN A 459 -6.06 4.98 2.44
CA GLN A 459 -6.81 6.13 2.92
C GLN A 459 -6.50 6.42 4.40
N ARG A 460 -6.50 5.38 5.24
CA ARG A 460 -6.18 5.51 6.67
C ARG A 460 -4.73 5.90 6.92
N ILE A 461 -3.80 5.46 6.09
CA ILE A 461 -2.41 5.96 6.11
C ILE A 461 -2.38 7.46 5.82
N ASN A 462 -3.05 7.92 4.76
CA ASN A 462 -3.09 9.35 4.43
C ASN A 462 -3.76 10.19 5.54
N LEU A 463 -4.77 9.64 6.22
CA LEU A 463 -5.40 10.25 7.38
C LEU A 463 -4.43 10.39 8.56
N ALA A 464 -3.70 9.32 8.89
CA ALA A 464 -2.69 9.34 9.95
C ALA A 464 -1.52 10.29 9.61
N THR A 465 -1.08 10.33 8.34
CA THR A 465 -0.06 11.29 7.89
C THR A 465 -0.57 12.73 8.03
N SER A 466 -1.85 12.99 7.72
CA SER A 466 -2.46 14.30 7.85
C SER A 466 -2.50 14.78 9.31
N LEU A 467 -2.85 13.90 10.25
CA LEU A 467 -2.75 14.18 11.69
C LEU A 467 -1.32 14.56 12.11
N GLY A 468 -0.31 13.85 11.58
CA GLY A 468 1.10 14.12 11.86
C GLY A 468 1.66 15.43 11.28
N SER A 469 0.93 16.08 10.38
CA SER A 469 1.38 17.32 9.72
C SER A 469 1.14 18.59 10.55
N SER A 470 0.39 18.51 11.66
CA SER A 470 0.08 19.63 12.57
C SER A 470 -0.46 20.90 11.87
N LEU A 471 -1.20 20.74 10.77
CA LEU A 471 -1.80 21.87 10.05
C LEU A 471 -3.01 22.41 10.82
N VAL A 472 -3.16 23.73 10.84
CA VAL A 472 -4.26 24.46 11.48
C VAL A 472 -4.92 25.39 10.47
N GLY A 473 -6.25 25.50 10.52
CA GLY A 473 -7.03 26.38 9.63
C GLY A 473 -7.23 25.82 8.21
N SER A 474 -6.94 24.53 8.00
CA SER A 474 -7.15 23.83 6.74
C SER A 474 -8.57 23.27 6.62
N LEU A 475 -9.01 23.01 5.38
CA LEU A 475 -10.24 22.30 5.06
C LEU A 475 -9.90 20.85 4.66
N TYR A 476 -10.23 19.89 5.50
CA TYR A 476 -10.08 18.46 5.17
C TYR A 476 -11.38 17.95 4.56
N ILE A 477 -11.28 17.29 3.41
CA ILE A 477 -12.42 16.67 2.72
C ILE A 477 -12.12 15.18 2.54
N LEU A 478 -12.93 14.33 3.15
CA LEU A 478 -12.73 12.87 3.17
C LEU A 478 -13.87 12.15 2.46
N ASP A 479 -13.51 11.13 1.66
CA ASP A 479 -14.46 10.32 0.88
C ASP A 479 -14.69 8.97 1.57
N GLU A 480 -15.79 8.82 2.31
CA GLU A 480 -16.21 7.58 2.94
C GLU A 480 -15.08 6.83 3.70
N PRO A 481 -14.48 7.47 4.74
CA PRO A 481 -13.36 6.90 5.48
C PRO A 481 -13.73 5.63 6.29
N SER A 482 -15.02 5.33 6.47
CA SER A 482 -15.48 4.09 7.13
C SER A 482 -15.38 2.84 6.26
N ILE A 483 -15.06 2.96 4.97
CA ILE A 483 -15.02 1.83 4.05
C ILE A 483 -14.04 0.75 4.49
N GLY A 484 -14.54 -0.50 4.46
CA GLY A 484 -13.79 -1.69 4.85
C GLY A 484 -13.37 -1.69 6.34
N LEU A 485 -13.95 -0.81 7.16
CA LEU A 485 -13.80 -0.84 8.61
C LEU A 485 -14.90 -1.68 9.25
N HIS A 486 -14.52 -2.40 10.29
CA HIS A 486 -15.48 -3.05 11.16
C HIS A 486 -16.14 -2.00 12.07
N PRO A 487 -17.42 -2.16 12.46
CA PRO A 487 -18.11 -1.20 13.35
C PRO A 487 -17.35 -0.88 14.65
N LYS A 488 -16.58 -1.86 15.17
CA LYS A 488 -15.69 -1.67 16.32
C LYS A 488 -14.61 -0.60 16.09
N ASP A 489 -14.09 -0.50 14.88
CA ASP A 489 -13.02 0.43 14.50
C ASP A 489 -13.54 1.80 14.08
N THR A 490 -14.82 1.90 13.66
CA THR A 490 -15.48 3.18 13.33
C THR A 490 -15.40 4.19 14.47
N LYS A 491 -15.54 3.75 15.72
CA LYS A 491 -15.41 4.62 16.90
C LYS A 491 -14.05 5.30 17.00
N ARG A 492 -12.97 4.58 16.70
CA ARG A 492 -11.60 5.13 16.71
C ARG A 492 -11.40 6.14 15.58
N LEU A 493 -11.99 5.87 14.42
CA LEU A 493 -11.98 6.82 13.31
C LEU A 493 -12.70 8.12 13.68
N ILE A 494 -13.84 8.04 14.36
CA ILE A 494 -14.57 9.23 14.85
C ILE A 494 -13.68 10.06 15.79
N GLU A 495 -12.98 9.43 16.73
CA GLU A 495 -12.03 10.12 17.62
C GLU A 495 -10.95 10.87 16.83
N VAL A 496 -10.42 10.25 15.77
CA VAL A 496 -9.44 10.88 14.87
C VAL A 496 -10.03 12.09 14.11
N LEU A 497 -11.26 11.97 13.59
CA LEU A 497 -11.93 13.07 12.88
C LEU A 497 -12.22 14.25 13.82
N CYS A 498 -12.66 13.97 15.04
CA CYS A 498 -12.82 14.96 16.09
C CYS A 498 -11.47 15.61 16.45
N GLY A 499 -10.39 14.83 16.56
CA GLY A 499 -9.04 15.36 16.80
C GLY A 499 -8.59 16.34 15.71
N LEU A 500 -8.83 16.03 14.43
CA LEU A 500 -8.53 16.95 13.32
C LEU A 500 -9.31 18.26 13.44
N ARG A 501 -10.60 18.20 13.80
CA ARG A 501 -11.43 19.38 14.04
C ARG A 501 -10.89 20.19 15.21
N ASP A 502 -10.58 19.54 16.33
CA ASP A 502 -10.19 20.18 17.58
C ASP A 502 -8.82 20.88 17.50
N LEU A 503 -7.96 20.49 16.54
CA LEU A 503 -6.76 21.23 16.15
C LEU A 503 -7.05 22.60 15.50
N GLY A 504 -8.32 22.91 15.22
CA GLY A 504 -8.75 24.15 14.56
C GLY A 504 -8.95 24.00 13.05
N ASN A 505 -9.15 22.79 12.54
CA ASN A 505 -9.48 22.56 11.13
C ASN A 505 -10.98 22.39 10.90
N THR A 506 -11.42 22.58 9.66
CA THR A 506 -12.78 22.21 9.24
C THR A 506 -12.72 20.85 8.57
N VAL A 507 -13.53 19.89 9.03
CA VAL A 507 -13.51 18.52 8.55
C VAL A 507 -14.85 18.23 7.87
N ILE A 508 -14.83 18.04 6.55
CA ILE A 508 -15.99 17.64 5.75
C ILE A 508 -15.82 16.18 5.37
N VAL A 509 -16.81 15.35 5.68
CA VAL A 509 -16.80 13.92 5.38
C VAL A 509 -18.01 13.58 4.53
N VAL A 510 -17.79 12.95 3.37
CA VAL A 510 -18.88 12.33 2.60
C VAL A 510 -19.10 10.94 3.18
N GLU A 511 -20.25 10.69 3.80
CA GLU A 511 -20.51 9.43 4.52
C GLU A 511 -21.98 8.98 4.54
N HIS A 512 -22.14 7.70 4.82
CA HIS A 512 -23.41 6.99 5.00
C HIS A 512 -23.47 6.21 6.33
N ASP A 513 -22.38 6.16 7.10
CA ASP A 513 -22.33 5.49 8.40
C ASP A 513 -23.09 6.25 9.50
N ASP A 514 -23.96 5.52 10.22
CA ASP A 514 -24.82 6.03 11.28
C ASP A 514 -24.04 6.62 12.47
N ASP A 515 -22.92 5.99 12.86
CA ASP A 515 -22.13 6.43 14.01
C ASP A 515 -21.37 7.71 13.68
N ILE A 516 -20.84 7.82 12.46
CA ILE A 516 -20.20 9.04 11.96
C ILE A 516 -21.19 10.20 11.86
N MET A 517 -22.37 9.98 11.27
CA MET A 517 -23.42 11.01 11.19
C MET A 517 -23.88 11.45 12.58
N ARG A 518 -23.95 10.54 13.55
CA ARG A 518 -24.33 10.89 14.93
C ARG A 518 -23.27 11.71 15.64
N ALA A 519 -22.00 11.50 15.32
CA ALA A 519 -20.88 12.20 15.94
C ALA A 519 -20.56 13.57 15.30
N SER A 520 -21.13 13.88 14.14
CA SER A 520 -20.89 15.14 13.45
C SER A 520 -21.57 16.33 14.15
N ASP A 521 -20.97 17.51 14.00
CA ASP A 521 -21.56 18.76 14.48
C ASP A 521 -22.75 19.17 13.60
N GLU A 522 -22.67 18.88 12.30
CA GLU A 522 -23.70 19.21 11.32
C GLU A 522 -23.76 18.17 10.19
N ILE A 523 -24.93 18.00 9.58
CA ILE A 523 -25.17 17.12 8.45
C ILE A 523 -25.84 17.92 7.33
N ILE A 524 -25.37 17.72 6.11
CA ILE A 524 -25.94 18.26 4.87
C ILE A 524 -26.42 17.08 4.04
N ASP A 525 -27.73 16.97 3.83
CA ASP A 525 -28.35 15.90 3.05
C ASP A 525 -28.65 16.39 1.63
N LEU A 526 -28.09 15.70 0.63
CA LEU A 526 -28.26 15.97 -0.79
C LEU A 526 -29.25 14.99 -1.42
N GLY A 527 -30.24 15.53 -2.14
CA GLY A 527 -31.30 14.74 -2.76
C GLY A 527 -32.20 15.61 -3.66
N PRO A 528 -33.51 15.32 -3.73
CA PRO A 528 -34.23 14.22 -3.06
C PRO A 528 -33.88 12.83 -3.59
N ASP A 529 -33.50 12.70 -4.87
CA ASP A 529 -33.12 11.43 -5.50
C ASP A 529 -31.70 11.49 -6.13
N ALA A 530 -31.35 10.52 -6.96
CA ALA A 530 -30.08 10.46 -7.67
C ALA A 530 -30.15 11.16 -9.05
N GLY A 531 -29.00 11.57 -9.59
CA GLY A 531 -28.89 12.06 -10.95
C GLY A 531 -29.64 13.37 -11.19
N VAL A 532 -30.44 13.43 -12.25
CA VAL A 532 -31.20 14.63 -12.64
C VAL A 532 -32.24 15.03 -11.57
N PHE A 533 -32.72 14.05 -10.79
CA PHE A 533 -33.64 14.27 -9.69
C PHE A 533 -32.95 14.61 -8.36
N GLY A 534 -31.61 14.62 -8.33
CA GLY A 534 -30.82 15.03 -7.19
C GLY A 534 -30.28 16.46 -7.32
N GLY A 535 -29.19 16.72 -6.61
CA GLY A 535 -28.43 17.97 -6.71
C GLY A 535 -29.03 19.14 -5.95
N GLU A 536 -29.98 18.90 -5.06
CA GLU A 536 -30.57 19.88 -4.16
C GLU A 536 -30.21 19.55 -2.70
N ILE A 537 -30.16 20.57 -1.85
CA ILE A 537 -29.97 20.37 -0.41
C ILE A 537 -31.36 20.20 0.19
N VAL A 538 -31.66 18.97 0.63
CA VAL A 538 -33.00 18.60 1.11
C VAL A 538 -33.15 18.75 2.63
N ALA A 539 -32.04 18.68 3.36
CA ALA A 539 -31.98 18.99 4.77
C ALA A 539 -30.57 19.45 5.15
N GLN A 540 -30.48 20.33 6.16
CA GLN A 540 -29.23 20.75 6.77
C GLN A 540 -29.48 21.00 8.25
N GLY A 541 -28.63 20.47 9.13
CA GLY A 541 -28.73 20.68 10.57
C GLY A 541 -28.07 19.60 11.40
N THR A 542 -28.45 19.50 12.67
CA THR A 542 -27.97 18.48 13.60
C THR A 542 -28.56 17.10 13.30
N PHE A 543 -27.95 16.04 13.84
CA PHE A 543 -28.48 14.67 13.74
C PHE A 543 -29.96 14.57 14.19
N GLN A 544 -30.33 15.27 15.27
CA GLN A 544 -31.71 15.25 15.80
C GLN A 544 -32.73 15.92 14.88
N GLU A 545 -32.31 16.95 14.15
CA GLU A 545 -33.16 17.61 13.14
C GLU A 545 -33.31 16.72 11.91
N LEU A 546 -32.25 16.05 11.49
CA LEU A 546 -32.29 15.14 10.34
C LEU A 546 -33.18 13.92 10.59
N LEU A 547 -33.25 13.39 11.82
CA LEU A 547 -34.17 12.30 12.17
C LEU A 547 -35.64 12.65 11.89
N LYS A 548 -36.02 13.93 12.03
CA LYS A 548 -37.37 14.44 11.80
C LYS A 548 -37.61 14.83 10.34
N ALA A 549 -36.55 15.02 9.56
CA ALA A 549 -36.66 15.44 8.17
C ALA A 549 -37.35 14.37 7.30
N GLU A 550 -38.12 14.80 6.30
CA GLU A 550 -38.80 13.92 5.34
C GLU A 550 -37.89 13.48 4.18
N THR A 551 -36.62 13.24 4.46
CA THR A 551 -35.62 12.77 3.47
C THR A 551 -35.44 11.27 3.54
N TRP A 552 -34.83 10.66 2.51
CA TRP A 552 -34.51 9.23 2.55
C TRP A 552 -33.58 8.92 3.73
N THR A 553 -32.53 9.70 3.94
CA THR A 553 -31.60 9.50 5.04
C THR A 553 -32.29 9.65 6.39
N GLY A 554 -33.10 10.71 6.59
CA GLY A 554 -33.90 10.89 7.80
C GLY A 554 -34.82 9.72 8.09
N LYS A 555 -35.48 9.15 7.07
CA LYS A 555 -36.38 7.98 7.20
C LYS A 555 -35.66 6.71 7.61
N TYR A 556 -34.45 6.46 7.10
CA TYR A 556 -33.66 5.29 7.50
C TYR A 556 -33.06 5.45 8.90
N LEU A 557 -32.47 6.61 9.21
CA LEU A 557 -31.89 6.90 10.53
C LEU A 557 -32.91 6.86 11.67
N SER A 558 -34.13 7.35 11.41
CA SER A 558 -35.24 7.31 12.37
C SER A 558 -35.97 5.97 12.40
N LYS A 559 -35.49 4.95 11.66
CA LYS A 559 -36.12 3.63 11.55
C LYS A 559 -37.55 3.63 10.96
N ARG A 560 -38.05 4.76 10.44
CA ARG A 560 -39.35 4.87 9.73
C ARG A 560 -39.38 4.07 8.43
N THR A 561 -38.22 3.87 7.82
CA THR A 561 -38.02 2.95 6.69
C THR A 561 -36.85 2.03 7.00
N GLN A 562 -36.99 0.74 6.71
CA GLN A 562 -35.96 -0.26 6.93
C GLN A 562 -35.90 -1.26 5.78
N ILE A 563 -34.75 -1.93 5.64
CA ILE A 563 -34.64 -3.10 4.76
C ILE A 563 -35.28 -4.27 5.49
N LYS A 564 -36.39 -4.79 4.96
CA LYS A 564 -37.10 -5.91 5.58
C LYS A 564 -36.18 -7.12 5.68
N ILE A 565 -36.07 -7.69 6.88
CA ILE A 565 -35.32 -8.93 7.11
C ILE A 565 -36.11 -10.09 6.49
N PRO A 566 -35.45 -11.09 5.85
CA PRO A 566 -36.15 -12.23 5.27
C PRO A 566 -36.87 -13.05 6.36
N GLU A 567 -38.17 -13.29 6.19
CA GLU A 567 -38.96 -14.09 7.15
C GLU A 567 -38.49 -15.55 7.22
N ARG A 568 -37.95 -16.08 6.11
CA ARG A 568 -37.43 -17.44 6.01
C ARG A 568 -36.08 -17.41 5.31
N ARG A 569 -35.05 -17.93 6.00
CA ARG A 569 -33.71 -18.13 5.43
C ARG A 569 -33.62 -19.48 4.71
N ILE A 570 -32.86 -19.52 3.63
CA ILE A 570 -32.63 -20.75 2.86
C ILE A 570 -31.80 -21.72 3.72
N LYS A 571 -32.22 -22.98 3.83
CA LYS A 571 -31.44 -24.01 4.52
C LYS A 571 -30.35 -24.56 3.60
N PRO A 572 -29.10 -24.67 4.07
CA PRO A 572 -28.02 -25.15 3.24
C PRO A 572 -28.18 -26.64 2.95
N LYS A 573 -28.06 -27.03 1.67
CA LYS A 573 -28.13 -28.44 1.22
C LYS A 573 -26.83 -28.94 0.59
N LYS A 574 -26.06 -28.02 0.02
CA LYS A 574 -24.86 -28.29 -0.77
C LYS A 574 -23.75 -27.37 -0.32
N PHE A 575 -22.52 -27.85 -0.34
CA PHE A 575 -21.39 -27.16 0.26
C PHE A 575 -20.12 -27.28 -0.58
N VAL A 576 -19.27 -26.26 -0.49
CA VAL A 576 -17.86 -26.33 -0.87
C VAL A 576 -17.04 -26.26 0.41
N HIS A 577 -16.21 -27.27 0.64
CA HIS A 577 -15.38 -27.39 1.83
C HIS A 577 -13.93 -27.05 1.48
N ILE A 578 -13.37 -26.07 2.18
CA ILE A 578 -11.94 -25.79 2.20
C ILE A 578 -11.38 -26.38 3.48
N LYS A 579 -10.37 -27.25 3.36
CA LYS A 579 -9.65 -27.80 4.52
C LYS A 579 -8.23 -27.24 4.61
N GLY A 580 -7.82 -26.90 5.82
CA GLY A 580 -6.46 -26.49 6.16
C GLY A 580 -5.98 -25.21 5.48
N ALA A 581 -6.85 -24.20 5.34
CA ALA A 581 -6.52 -22.91 4.75
C ALA A 581 -5.49 -22.17 5.63
N ARG A 582 -4.31 -21.88 5.07
CA ARG A 582 -3.16 -21.35 5.83
C ARG A 582 -2.35 -20.28 5.09
N GLU A 583 -2.88 -19.74 4.00
CA GLU A 583 -2.25 -18.63 3.29
C GLU A 583 -2.18 -17.37 4.19
N HIS A 584 -1.05 -16.67 4.14
CA HIS A 584 -0.77 -15.45 4.92
C HIS A 584 -0.96 -15.62 6.44
N ASN A 585 -2.00 -15.04 7.02
CA ASN A 585 -2.27 -15.07 8.46
C ASN A 585 -3.31 -16.11 8.87
N LEU A 586 -3.90 -16.86 7.92
CA LEU A 586 -4.89 -17.89 8.22
C LEU A 586 -4.26 -19.05 9.01
N LYS A 587 -4.96 -19.53 10.04
CA LYS A 587 -4.42 -20.45 11.04
C LYS A 587 -4.83 -21.90 10.78
N ASN A 588 -4.60 -22.38 9.56
CA ASN A 588 -4.97 -23.72 9.13
C ASN A 588 -6.46 -24.03 9.40
N ILE A 589 -7.34 -23.15 8.93
CA ILE A 589 -8.78 -23.22 9.22
C ILE A 589 -9.53 -24.09 8.21
N ASP A 590 -10.57 -24.77 8.68
CA ASP A 590 -11.52 -25.49 7.85
C ASP A 590 -12.80 -24.67 7.70
N VAL A 591 -13.23 -24.40 6.47
CA VAL A 591 -14.38 -23.54 6.19
C VAL A 591 -15.30 -24.20 5.18
N SER A 592 -16.60 -24.18 5.45
CA SER A 592 -17.64 -24.71 4.57
C SER A 592 -18.52 -23.59 4.04
N PHE A 593 -18.55 -23.42 2.72
CA PHE A 593 -19.37 -22.43 2.03
C PHE A 593 -20.63 -23.10 1.49
N PRO A 594 -21.82 -22.78 2.01
CA PRO A 594 -23.03 -23.33 1.45
C PRO A 594 -23.38 -22.67 0.11
N LEU A 595 -23.99 -23.45 -0.78
CA LEU A 595 -24.33 -23.05 -2.14
C LEU A 595 -25.83 -22.71 -2.30
N GLN A 596 -26.15 -22.01 -3.38
CA GLN A 596 -27.50 -21.57 -3.78
C GLN A 596 -28.20 -20.66 -2.77
N MET A 597 -27.42 -19.85 -2.07
CA MET A 597 -27.88 -18.89 -1.06
C MET A 597 -26.92 -17.70 -0.96
N LEU A 598 -27.26 -16.72 -0.14
CA LEU A 598 -26.39 -15.59 0.18
C LEU A 598 -25.51 -15.95 1.39
N THR A 599 -24.23 -16.19 1.16
CA THR A 599 -23.22 -16.38 2.21
C THR A 599 -22.40 -15.11 2.39
N VAL A 600 -22.30 -14.58 3.60
CA VAL A 600 -21.49 -13.40 3.90
C VAL A 600 -20.27 -13.78 4.73
N VAL A 601 -19.07 -13.38 4.27
CA VAL A 601 -17.81 -13.51 4.98
C VAL A 601 -17.49 -12.18 5.64
N THR A 602 -17.41 -12.17 6.96
CA THR A 602 -17.23 -10.96 7.77
C THR A 602 -16.10 -11.12 8.79
N GLY A 603 -15.87 -10.07 9.58
CA GLY A 603 -14.79 -9.99 10.56
C GLY A 603 -13.94 -8.73 10.43
N VAL A 604 -13.07 -8.47 11.40
CA VAL A 604 -12.27 -7.22 11.45
C VAL A 604 -11.31 -7.04 10.26
N SER A 605 -10.87 -5.81 10.01
CA SER A 605 -9.91 -5.52 8.92
C SER A 605 -8.59 -6.28 9.16
N GLY A 606 -8.08 -6.95 8.11
CA GLY A 606 -6.89 -7.79 8.23
C GLY A 606 -7.11 -9.17 8.88
N SER A 607 -8.34 -9.60 9.15
CA SER A 607 -8.62 -10.93 9.72
C SER A 607 -8.38 -12.11 8.75
N GLY A 608 -8.23 -11.83 7.45
CA GLY A 608 -7.98 -12.86 6.42
C GLY A 608 -9.14 -13.11 5.44
N LYS A 609 -10.21 -12.30 5.45
CA LYS A 609 -11.39 -12.45 4.57
C LYS A 609 -11.03 -12.54 3.08
N SER A 610 -10.32 -11.53 2.56
CA SER A 610 -9.90 -11.51 1.16
C SER A 610 -8.92 -12.64 0.85
N THR A 611 -8.07 -13.03 1.81
CA THR A 611 -7.17 -14.18 1.64
C THR A 611 -7.97 -15.47 1.46
N LEU A 612 -8.97 -15.72 2.30
CA LEU A 612 -9.81 -16.92 2.22
C LEU A 612 -10.61 -16.99 0.92
N VAL A 613 -11.27 -15.91 0.51
CA VAL A 613 -12.15 -15.92 -0.66
C VAL A 613 -11.39 -15.76 -1.97
N LYS A 614 -10.46 -14.80 -2.05
CA LYS A 614 -9.77 -14.44 -3.30
C LYS A 614 -8.52 -15.26 -3.54
N ASN A 615 -7.69 -15.50 -2.52
CA ASN A 615 -6.40 -16.19 -2.71
C ASN A 615 -6.52 -17.72 -2.58
N ILE A 616 -7.54 -18.21 -1.86
CA ILE A 616 -7.76 -19.64 -1.65
C ILE A 616 -8.97 -20.12 -2.47
N LEU A 617 -10.20 -19.74 -2.11
CA LEU A 617 -11.41 -20.29 -2.73
C LEU A 617 -11.43 -20.13 -4.25
N LEU A 618 -11.19 -18.91 -4.76
CA LEU A 618 -11.25 -18.62 -6.19
C LEU A 618 -10.23 -19.44 -7.01
N PRO A 619 -8.91 -19.40 -6.72
CA PRO A 619 -7.92 -20.25 -7.38
C PRO A 619 -8.18 -21.75 -7.20
N ALA A 620 -8.66 -22.19 -6.03
CA ALA A 620 -8.90 -23.60 -5.76
C ALA A 620 -10.01 -24.14 -6.66
N VAL A 621 -11.12 -23.42 -6.77
CA VAL A 621 -12.25 -23.78 -7.64
C VAL A 621 -11.87 -23.69 -9.11
N ASN A 622 -11.14 -22.65 -9.53
CA ASN A 622 -10.64 -22.53 -10.90
C ASN A 622 -9.78 -23.74 -11.29
N LYS A 623 -8.86 -24.14 -10.42
CA LYS A 623 -8.00 -25.31 -10.62
C LYS A 623 -8.80 -26.61 -10.69
N ALA A 624 -9.81 -26.78 -9.84
CA ALA A 624 -10.68 -27.96 -9.87
C ALA A 624 -11.52 -28.06 -11.16
N LYS A 625 -11.66 -26.94 -11.90
CA LYS A 625 -12.40 -26.85 -13.16
C LYS A 625 -11.52 -26.71 -14.40
N ASP A 626 -10.22 -26.99 -14.26
CA ASP A 626 -9.22 -26.84 -15.32
C ASP A 626 -9.14 -25.43 -15.93
N ILE A 627 -9.56 -24.41 -15.16
CA ILE A 627 -9.43 -23.00 -15.52
C ILE A 627 -8.09 -22.50 -14.99
N TYR A 628 -7.17 -22.21 -15.90
CA TYR A 628 -5.87 -21.61 -15.56
C TYR A 628 -6.07 -20.16 -15.08
N GLY A 629 -5.62 -19.87 -13.86
CA GLY A 629 -5.85 -18.58 -13.21
C GLY A 629 -4.72 -18.15 -12.27
N GLU A 630 -5.06 -17.30 -11.32
CA GLU A 630 -4.13 -16.81 -10.30
C GLU A 630 -3.58 -17.96 -9.42
N LYS A 631 -2.47 -17.67 -8.75
CA LYS A 631 -1.74 -18.57 -7.87
C LYS A 631 -2.62 -19.10 -6.75
N LEU A 632 -2.62 -20.41 -6.54
CA LEU A 632 -3.35 -21.06 -5.45
C LEU A 632 -2.65 -20.79 -4.11
N GLY A 633 -3.38 -20.20 -3.16
CA GLY A 633 -2.92 -20.07 -1.79
C GLY A 633 -2.84 -21.42 -1.06
N GLU A 634 -2.13 -21.46 0.06
CA GLU A 634 -1.90 -22.71 0.79
C GLU A 634 -3.18 -23.29 1.44
N LEU A 635 -3.53 -24.53 1.03
CA LEU A 635 -4.62 -25.32 1.60
C LEU A 635 -4.33 -26.84 1.53
N ASN A 636 -5.06 -27.66 2.30
CA ASN A 636 -4.96 -29.13 2.25
C ASN A 636 -5.76 -29.72 1.08
N SER A 637 -7.07 -29.53 1.08
CA SER A 637 -7.96 -30.01 0.03
C SER A 637 -9.19 -29.11 -0.17
N LEU A 638 -9.75 -29.19 -1.37
CA LEU A 638 -11.04 -28.61 -1.73
C LEU A 638 -11.99 -29.77 -2.04
N ASP A 639 -13.04 -29.92 -1.23
CA ASP A 639 -14.04 -30.99 -1.35
C ASP A 639 -15.46 -30.40 -1.51
N GLY A 640 -16.45 -31.21 -1.84
CA GLY A 640 -17.86 -30.83 -1.86
C GLY A 640 -18.51 -30.78 -3.25
N ASP A 641 -19.64 -30.09 -3.36
CA ASP A 641 -20.54 -30.09 -4.51
C ASP A 641 -20.11 -29.12 -5.65
N LEU A 642 -18.93 -29.32 -6.23
CA LEU A 642 -18.38 -28.44 -7.27
C LEU A 642 -19.16 -28.47 -8.60
N ASP A 643 -19.90 -29.55 -8.86
CA ASP A 643 -20.70 -29.74 -10.09
C ASP A 643 -21.99 -28.90 -10.14
N VAL A 644 -22.34 -28.25 -9.03
CA VAL A 644 -23.58 -27.45 -8.90
C VAL A 644 -23.56 -26.21 -9.77
N PHE A 645 -22.37 -25.69 -10.05
CA PHE A 645 -22.13 -24.50 -10.87
C PHE A 645 -21.13 -24.85 -11.96
N GLN A 646 -21.15 -24.17 -13.10
CA GLN A 646 -20.17 -24.33 -14.17
C GLN A 646 -19.05 -23.29 -14.04
N GLU A 647 -19.38 -22.06 -13.69
CA GLU A 647 -18.42 -20.94 -13.67
C GLU A 647 -18.29 -20.32 -12.27
N ILE A 648 -17.11 -19.77 -11.99
CA ILE A 648 -16.88 -18.90 -10.83
C ILE A 648 -16.52 -17.50 -11.33
N GLN A 649 -17.16 -16.48 -10.77
CA GLN A 649 -16.97 -15.10 -11.18
C GLN A 649 -16.64 -14.23 -9.97
N TYR A 650 -15.45 -13.65 -9.95
CA TYR A 650 -15.04 -12.71 -8.91
C TYR A 650 -15.24 -11.27 -9.37
N ILE A 651 -16.12 -10.56 -8.69
CA ILE A 651 -16.52 -9.20 -9.02
C ILE A 651 -15.93 -8.24 -7.98
N SER A 652 -14.73 -7.74 -8.30
CA SER A 652 -14.01 -6.74 -7.50
C SER A 652 -14.38 -5.30 -7.84
N GLN A 653 -14.04 -4.39 -6.93
CA GLN A 653 -14.11 -2.93 -7.07
C GLN A 653 -13.07 -2.34 -8.03
N LYS A 654 -12.19 -3.15 -8.64
CA LYS A 654 -11.24 -2.65 -9.63
C LYS A 654 -12.01 -1.99 -10.79
N PRO A 655 -11.55 -0.82 -11.29
CA PRO A 655 -12.18 -0.15 -12.41
C PRO A 655 -12.42 -1.11 -13.58
N ILE A 656 -13.60 -1.05 -14.22
CA ILE A 656 -13.96 -1.93 -15.35
C ILE A 656 -12.93 -1.81 -16.47
N GLY A 657 -12.45 -0.58 -16.71
CA GLY A 657 -11.39 -0.28 -17.65
C GLY A 657 -10.76 1.06 -17.32
N LEU A 658 -9.44 1.13 -17.44
CA LEU A 658 -8.69 2.40 -17.39
C LEU A 658 -8.88 3.22 -18.67
N SER A 659 -9.40 2.61 -19.73
CA SER A 659 -9.66 3.28 -20.98
C SER A 659 -10.91 4.13 -20.87
N SER A 660 -10.78 5.40 -21.23
CA SER A 660 -11.88 6.35 -21.28
C SER A 660 -12.97 6.03 -22.32
N ARG A 661 -12.72 4.99 -23.14
CA ARG A 661 -13.58 4.42 -24.19
C ARG A 661 -14.60 3.39 -23.73
N SER A 662 -14.43 2.85 -22.52
CA SER A 662 -15.42 1.95 -21.92
C SER A 662 -16.52 2.80 -21.28
N ASN A 663 -17.78 2.35 -21.41
CA ASN A 663 -18.94 3.02 -20.81
C ASN A 663 -20.08 2.02 -20.53
N PRO A 664 -21.11 2.38 -19.73
CA PRO A 664 -22.20 1.48 -19.37
C PRO A 664 -22.91 0.86 -20.58
N VAL A 665 -23.19 1.68 -21.60
CA VAL A 665 -23.99 1.28 -22.77
C VAL A 665 -23.26 0.29 -23.70
N THR A 666 -21.92 0.35 -23.76
CA THR A 666 -21.12 -0.65 -24.46
C THR A 666 -21.08 -1.97 -23.70
N TYR A 667 -21.11 -1.92 -22.37
CA TYR A 667 -21.00 -3.10 -21.51
C TYR A 667 -22.24 -4.01 -21.59
N VAL A 668 -23.44 -3.43 -21.56
CA VAL A 668 -24.70 -4.16 -21.78
C VAL A 668 -25.02 -4.41 -23.27
N LYS A 669 -24.09 -4.05 -24.17
CA LYS A 669 -24.24 -4.15 -25.63
C LYS A 669 -25.50 -3.45 -26.18
N ALA A 670 -26.06 -2.48 -25.46
CA ALA A 670 -27.16 -1.65 -25.95
C ALA A 670 -26.66 -0.69 -27.05
N TYR A 671 -25.39 -0.30 -27.00
CA TYR A 671 -24.81 0.64 -27.95
C TYR A 671 -24.83 0.11 -29.39
N ASP A 672 -24.71 -1.20 -29.58
CA ASP A 672 -24.77 -1.81 -30.92
C ASP A 672 -26.13 -1.60 -31.58
N GLU A 673 -27.20 -1.69 -30.81
CA GLU A 673 -28.56 -1.47 -31.31
C GLU A 673 -28.83 0.03 -31.53
N ILE A 674 -28.33 0.91 -30.64
CA ILE A 674 -28.38 2.37 -30.85
C ILE A 674 -27.64 2.76 -32.14
N ARG A 675 -26.44 2.23 -32.38
CA ARG A 675 -25.67 2.51 -33.61
C ARG A 675 -26.38 2.01 -34.87
N LYS A 676 -27.07 0.87 -34.80
CA LYS A 676 -27.92 0.37 -35.90
C LYS A 676 -29.10 1.31 -36.15
N LEU A 677 -29.75 1.79 -35.09
CA LEU A 677 -30.86 2.75 -35.18
C LEU A 677 -30.42 4.04 -35.91
N PHE A 678 -29.26 4.60 -35.54
CA PHE A 678 -28.73 5.81 -36.20
C PHE A 678 -28.29 5.57 -37.64
N ALA A 679 -27.65 4.43 -37.94
CA ALA A 679 -27.29 4.07 -39.31
C ALA A 679 -28.51 3.89 -40.24
N ASN A 680 -29.67 3.54 -39.68
CA ASN A 680 -30.90 3.36 -40.44
C ASN A 680 -31.67 4.65 -40.73
N GLN A 681 -31.27 5.80 -40.17
CA GLN A 681 -31.91 7.10 -40.44
C GLN A 681 -31.75 7.51 -41.90
N ALA A 682 -32.73 8.26 -42.42
CA ALA A 682 -32.73 8.68 -43.83
C ALA A 682 -31.47 9.46 -44.21
N LEU A 683 -31.05 10.41 -43.38
CA LEU A 683 -29.84 11.21 -43.60
C LEU A 683 -28.55 10.35 -43.57
N SER A 684 -28.50 9.33 -42.70
CA SER A 684 -27.39 8.38 -42.66
C SER A 684 -27.27 7.59 -43.95
N LYS A 685 -28.40 7.09 -44.47
CA LYS A 685 -28.42 6.31 -45.72
C LYS A 685 -28.00 7.16 -46.92
N GLN A 686 -28.45 8.41 -47.00
CA GLN A 686 -28.05 9.35 -48.06
C GLN A 686 -26.54 9.65 -48.03
N ARG A 687 -25.95 9.82 -46.84
CA ARG A 687 -24.52 10.13 -46.65
C ARG A 687 -23.62 8.89 -46.59
N GLY A 688 -24.16 7.68 -46.76
CA GLY A 688 -23.39 6.43 -46.68
C GLY A 688 -22.85 6.10 -45.28
N TYR A 689 -23.42 6.66 -44.21
CA TYR A 689 -22.98 6.42 -42.85
C TYR A 689 -23.43 5.04 -42.34
N GLN A 690 -22.46 4.12 -42.25
CA GLN A 690 -22.58 2.82 -41.61
C GLN A 690 -22.53 2.89 -40.07
N THR A 691 -22.93 1.80 -39.40
CA THR A 691 -22.90 1.62 -37.93
C THR A 691 -21.54 1.91 -37.27
N LYS A 692 -20.43 1.70 -37.99
CA LYS A 692 -19.07 2.01 -37.52
C LYS A 692 -18.83 3.50 -37.32
N HIS A 693 -19.48 4.38 -38.10
CA HIS A 693 -19.30 5.82 -37.99
C HIS A 693 -19.90 6.38 -36.70
N TYR A 694 -20.98 5.77 -36.20
CA TYR A 694 -21.59 6.09 -34.92
C TYR A 694 -20.85 5.51 -33.71
N SER A 695 -19.59 5.07 -33.87
CA SER A 695 -18.74 4.60 -32.79
C SER A 695 -17.64 5.62 -32.51
N PHE A 696 -17.53 6.11 -31.28
CA PHE A 696 -16.41 6.97 -30.88
C PHE A 696 -15.07 6.19 -30.76
N ASN A 697 -15.10 4.85 -30.82
CA ASN A 697 -13.93 3.99 -30.70
C ASN A 697 -13.20 3.73 -32.02
N VAL A 698 -13.85 3.98 -33.15
CA VAL A 698 -13.37 3.62 -34.49
C VAL A 698 -13.18 4.88 -35.33
N ASP A 699 -12.16 4.88 -36.19
CA ASP A 699 -11.95 5.96 -37.15
C ASP A 699 -13.08 6.01 -38.19
N GLY A 700 -13.50 7.23 -38.52
CA GLY A 700 -14.65 7.49 -39.38
C GLY A 700 -15.44 8.69 -38.89
N GLY A 701 -16.32 8.49 -37.91
CA GLY A 701 -17.22 9.53 -37.37
C GLY A 701 -16.76 10.20 -36.08
N ARG A 702 -15.74 9.68 -35.38
CA ARG A 702 -15.17 10.29 -34.18
C ARG A 702 -14.36 11.57 -34.49
N CYS A 703 -14.24 12.45 -33.51
CA CYS A 703 -13.38 13.63 -33.57
C CYS A 703 -11.89 13.19 -33.70
N PRO A 704 -11.14 13.72 -34.68
CA PRO A 704 -9.76 13.29 -34.94
C PRO A 704 -8.76 13.76 -33.87
N ASN A 705 -8.98 14.94 -33.29
CA ASN A 705 -8.07 15.55 -32.33
C ASN A 705 -8.06 14.80 -30.98
N CYS A 706 -9.22 14.70 -30.33
CA CYS A 706 -9.34 13.91 -29.10
C CYS A 706 -9.49 12.40 -29.34
N LYS A 707 -9.44 11.92 -30.59
CA LYS A 707 -9.63 10.51 -30.98
C LYS A 707 -10.85 9.83 -30.33
N GLY A 708 -11.94 10.58 -30.18
CA GLY A 708 -13.20 10.12 -29.57
C GLY A 708 -13.30 10.20 -28.04
N GLU A 709 -12.26 10.67 -27.33
CA GLU A 709 -12.30 10.79 -25.86
C GLU A 709 -13.20 11.95 -25.39
N GLY A 710 -13.21 13.05 -26.13
CA GLY A 710 -13.91 14.30 -25.78
C GLY A 710 -13.05 15.23 -24.92
N THR A 711 -11.96 14.73 -24.35
CA THR A 711 -10.96 15.50 -23.61
C THR A 711 -9.56 15.26 -24.17
N VAL A 712 -8.62 16.14 -23.83
CA VAL A 712 -7.19 16.04 -24.12
C VAL A 712 -6.45 16.11 -22.79
N LYS A 713 -5.63 15.10 -22.51
CA LYS A 713 -4.82 15.06 -21.29
C LYS A 713 -3.58 15.94 -21.44
N ILE A 714 -3.33 16.80 -20.45
CA ILE A 714 -2.14 17.64 -20.36
C ILE A 714 -1.31 17.17 -19.16
N GLU A 715 -0.06 16.78 -19.44
CA GLU A 715 0.90 16.40 -18.40
C GLU A 715 1.37 17.65 -17.63
N MET A 716 1.29 17.57 -16.30
CA MET A 716 1.68 18.65 -15.38
C MET A 716 2.96 18.25 -14.61
N GLN A 717 3.85 19.21 -14.33
CA GLN A 717 5.11 18.90 -13.64
C GLN A 717 4.97 18.73 -12.11
N PHE A 718 4.06 19.46 -11.47
CA PHE A 718 3.92 19.51 -10.00
C PHE A 718 2.52 19.11 -9.50
N MET A 719 1.61 18.78 -10.41
CA MET A 719 0.22 18.43 -10.11
C MET A 719 -0.13 17.14 -10.84
N ALA A 720 -1.25 16.52 -10.48
CA ALA A 720 -1.82 15.45 -11.28
C ALA A 720 -2.13 15.97 -12.70
N ASP A 721 -1.95 15.11 -13.71
CA ASP A 721 -2.34 15.41 -15.08
C ASP A 721 -3.80 15.87 -15.13
N VAL A 722 -4.08 16.86 -15.98
CA VAL A 722 -5.42 17.42 -16.09
C VAL A 722 -6.00 17.15 -17.47
N ASP A 723 -7.25 16.71 -17.49
CA ASP A 723 -8.01 16.49 -18.72
C ASP A 723 -8.78 17.78 -19.07
N LEU A 724 -8.44 18.41 -20.19
CA LEU A 724 -9.17 19.56 -20.72
C LEU A 724 -10.20 19.13 -21.76
N ILE A 725 -11.31 19.86 -21.86
CA ILE A 725 -12.32 19.62 -22.91
C ILE A 725 -11.69 19.87 -24.27
N CYS A 726 -11.93 18.98 -25.23
CA CYS A 726 -11.43 19.13 -26.59
C CYS A 726 -12.14 20.31 -27.29
N ASP A 727 -11.38 21.30 -27.75
CA ASP A 727 -11.91 22.50 -28.40
C ASP A 727 -12.65 22.17 -29.72
N ASP A 728 -12.13 21.24 -30.53
CA ASP A 728 -12.67 20.93 -31.87
C ASP A 728 -14.07 20.32 -31.85
N CYS A 729 -14.34 19.46 -30.87
CA CYS A 729 -15.64 18.82 -30.71
C CYS A 729 -16.45 19.39 -29.54
N SER A 730 -15.88 20.34 -28.79
CA SER A 730 -16.45 20.87 -27.55
C SER A 730 -16.93 19.76 -26.60
N GLY A 731 -16.14 18.69 -26.48
CA GLY A 731 -16.47 17.51 -25.68
C GLY A 731 -17.44 16.49 -26.30
N LYS A 732 -18.00 16.75 -27.49
CA LYS A 732 -19.03 15.89 -28.10
C LYS A 732 -18.53 14.60 -28.72
N ARG A 733 -17.23 14.37 -28.78
CA ARG A 733 -16.55 13.13 -29.27
C ARG A 733 -16.70 12.80 -30.76
N PHE A 734 -17.65 13.40 -31.47
CA PHE A 734 -17.93 13.14 -32.89
C PHE A 734 -17.63 14.35 -33.78
N LYS A 735 -17.53 14.11 -35.09
CA LYS A 735 -17.48 15.16 -36.12
C LYS A 735 -18.82 15.89 -36.19
N LYS A 736 -18.78 17.19 -36.51
CA LYS A 736 -19.97 18.05 -36.62
C LYS A 736 -21.02 17.49 -37.59
N GLU A 737 -20.58 17.02 -38.76
CA GLU A 737 -21.42 16.42 -39.81
C GLU A 737 -22.22 15.20 -39.34
N LEU A 738 -21.65 14.40 -38.42
CA LEU A 738 -22.32 13.21 -37.89
C LEU A 738 -23.43 13.58 -36.88
N LEU A 739 -23.25 14.70 -36.17
CA LEU A 739 -24.21 15.20 -35.18
C LEU A 739 -25.46 15.83 -35.82
N GLU A 740 -25.46 16.03 -37.14
CA GLU A 740 -26.64 16.46 -37.89
C GLU A 740 -27.68 15.34 -38.03
N VAL A 741 -27.26 14.07 -37.95
CA VAL A 741 -28.18 12.94 -37.96
C VAL A 741 -28.89 12.85 -36.62
N LYS A 742 -30.22 12.93 -36.67
CA LYS A 742 -31.09 12.89 -35.49
C LYS A 742 -32.07 11.73 -35.55
N PHE A 743 -32.38 11.17 -34.40
CA PHE A 743 -33.54 10.33 -34.15
C PHE A 743 -34.42 11.08 -33.16
N GLU A 744 -35.66 11.39 -33.56
CA GLU A 744 -36.62 12.13 -32.72
C GLU A 744 -36.02 13.40 -32.09
N ASN A 745 -35.46 14.27 -32.95
CA ASN A 745 -34.78 15.53 -32.61
C ASN A 745 -33.47 15.42 -31.81
N LYS A 746 -33.00 14.21 -31.48
CA LYS A 746 -31.76 14.01 -30.72
C LYS A 746 -30.68 13.34 -31.55
N ASN A 747 -29.46 13.88 -31.51
CA ASN A 747 -28.31 13.28 -32.17
C ASN A 747 -27.67 12.17 -31.31
N ILE A 748 -26.65 11.48 -31.85
CA ILE A 748 -26.00 10.38 -31.13
C ILE A 748 -25.34 10.80 -29.81
N TYR A 749 -24.80 12.02 -29.75
CA TYR A 749 -24.23 12.57 -28.52
C TYR A 749 -25.33 12.89 -27.50
N ASP A 750 -26.44 13.49 -27.92
CA ASP A 750 -27.57 13.81 -27.04
C ASP A 750 -28.13 12.53 -26.41
N VAL A 751 -28.22 11.44 -27.18
CA VAL A 751 -28.61 10.12 -26.66
C VAL A 751 -27.59 9.58 -25.66
N LEU A 752 -26.29 9.67 -25.96
CA LEU A 752 -25.24 9.24 -25.04
C LEU A 752 -25.15 10.11 -23.78
N ALA A 753 -25.63 11.35 -23.82
CA ALA A 753 -25.63 12.26 -22.69
C ALA A 753 -26.82 12.02 -21.73
N MET A 754 -27.89 11.37 -22.19
CA MET A 754 -29.03 11.02 -21.34
C MET A 754 -28.61 10.08 -20.20
N SER A 755 -29.25 10.26 -19.05
CA SER A 755 -29.25 9.25 -17.99
C SER A 755 -29.92 7.96 -18.46
N ILE A 756 -29.64 6.84 -17.80
CA ILE A 756 -30.25 5.55 -18.10
C ILE A 756 -31.77 5.62 -17.93
N ASP A 757 -32.27 6.30 -16.89
CA ASP A 757 -33.71 6.47 -16.65
C ASP A 757 -34.38 7.24 -17.80
N GLU A 758 -33.79 8.37 -18.21
CA GLU A 758 -34.27 9.15 -19.35
C GLU A 758 -34.22 8.35 -20.65
N ALA A 759 -33.16 7.57 -20.86
CA ALA A 759 -32.99 6.77 -22.06
C ALA A 759 -34.01 5.64 -22.14
N ILE A 760 -34.31 4.94 -21.04
CA ILE A 760 -35.34 3.89 -21.00
C ILE A 760 -36.69 4.50 -21.37
N ALA A 761 -37.10 5.58 -20.69
CA ALA A 761 -38.36 6.26 -20.97
C ALA A 761 -38.44 6.76 -22.44
N PHE A 762 -37.35 7.33 -22.96
CA PHE A 762 -37.25 7.78 -24.35
C PHE A 762 -37.40 6.61 -25.34
N PHE A 763 -36.69 5.50 -25.15
CA PHE A 763 -36.77 4.37 -26.07
C PHE A 763 -38.10 3.61 -25.98
N GLU A 764 -38.73 3.55 -24.81
CA GLU A 764 -40.08 3.00 -24.66
C GLU A 764 -41.15 3.84 -25.35
N GLN A 765 -41.09 5.17 -25.19
CA GLN A 765 -42.00 6.11 -25.85
C GLN A 765 -42.00 5.92 -27.38
N TYR A 766 -40.83 5.68 -27.98
CA TYR A 766 -40.66 5.48 -29.41
C TYR A 766 -40.58 4.00 -29.84
N LYS A 767 -41.11 3.09 -29.01
CA LYS A 767 -41.28 1.65 -29.30
C LYS A 767 -39.98 0.91 -29.66
N GLN A 768 -38.84 1.33 -29.13
CA GLN A 768 -37.54 0.67 -29.28
C GLN A 768 -37.28 -0.31 -28.12
N ASN A 769 -38.21 -1.25 -27.90
CA ASN A 769 -38.22 -2.13 -26.72
C ASN A 769 -36.93 -2.97 -26.58
N LYS A 770 -36.31 -3.34 -27.71
CA LYS A 770 -35.03 -4.07 -27.69
C LYS A 770 -33.89 -3.30 -27.03
N ILE A 771 -33.92 -1.96 -27.10
CA ILE A 771 -32.93 -1.09 -26.46
C ILE A 771 -33.28 -0.92 -24.99
N SER A 772 -34.54 -0.61 -24.65
CA SER A 772 -34.97 -0.46 -23.25
C SER A 772 -34.78 -1.75 -22.45
N ASP A 773 -35.13 -2.92 -23.01
CA ASP A 773 -34.90 -4.24 -22.38
C ASP A 773 -33.43 -4.51 -22.05
N ARG A 774 -32.49 -3.98 -22.85
CA ARG A 774 -31.04 -4.10 -22.60
C ARG A 774 -30.54 -3.10 -21.57
N LEU A 775 -31.22 -1.98 -21.39
CA LEU A 775 -30.88 -0.95 -20.41
C LEU A 775 -31.51 -1.22 -19.04
N GLN A 776 -32.66 -1.89 -18.99
CA GLN A 776 -33.42 -2.18 -17.76
C GLN A 776 -32.55 -2.76 -16.63
N PRO A 777 -31.66 -3.74 -16.87
CA PRO A 777 -30.84 -4.28 -15.78
C PRO A 777 -29.91 -3.26 -15.13
N LEU A 778 -29.52 -2.18 -15.82
CA LEU A 778 -28.74 -1.10 -15.22
C LEU A 778 -29.60 -0.29 -14.24
N GLN A 779 -30.86 -0.03 -14.58
CA GLN A 779 -31.80 0.62 -13.67
C GLN A 779 -32.10 -0.27 -12.46
N ASP A 780 -32.29 -1.58 -12.66
CA ASP A 780 -32.61 -2.55 -11.60
C ASP A 780 -31.52 -2.62 -10.52
N VAL A 781 -30.25 -2.49 -10.93
CA VAL A 781 -29.11 -2.42 -10.00
C VAL A 781 -28.88 -1.03 -9.40
N GLY A 782 -29.77 -0.07 -9.65
CA GLY A 782 -29.71 1.29 -9.09
C GLY A 782 -28.83 2.27 -9.85
N MET A 783 -28.51 2.01 -11.12
CA MET A 783 -27.61 2.85 -11.94
C MET A 783 -28.35 3.81 -12.88
N GLY A 784 -29.65 4.05 -12.63
CA GLY A 784 -30.51 4.89 -13.46
C GLY A 784 -29.99 6.30 -13.72
N TYR A 785 -29.26 6.87 -12.75
CA TYR A 785 -28.74 8.23 -12.80
C TYR A 785 -27.53 8.46 -13.72
N ILE A 786 -26.83 7.39 -14.12
CA ILE A 786 -25.59 7.51 -14.89
C ILE A 786 -25.90 7.74 -16.36
N SER A 787 -25.10 8.57 -17.04
CA SER A 787 -25.28 8.74 -18.48
C SER A 787 -24.79 7.54 -19.29
N LEU A 788 -25.48 7.22 -20.38
CA LEU A 788 -25.13 6.11 -21.25
C LEU A 788 -23.66 6.16 -21.72
N GLY A 789 -23.19 7.36 -22.06
CA GLY A 789 -21.85 7.63 -22.56
C GLY A 789 -20.80 7.93 -21.48
N GLN A 790 -21.14 7.87 -20.19
CA GLN A 790 -20.22 8.18 -19.10
C GLN A 790 -18.99 7.27 -19.16
N SER A 791 -17.81 7.85 -19.01
CA SER A 791 -16.57 7.09 -19.09
C SER A 791 -16.40 6.17 -17.88
N SER A 792 -16.00 4.92 -18.11
CA SER A 792 -15.76 3.94 -17.03
C SER A 792 -14.65 4.34 -16.06
N SER A 793 -13.73 5.22 -16.46
CA SER A 793 -12.68 5.74 -15.57
C SER A 793 -13.22 6.74 -14.53
N THR A 794 -14.37 7.35 -14.79
CA THR A 794 -15.04 8.30 -13.89
C THR A 794 -16.04 7.63 -12.95
N LEU A 795 -16.22 6.32 -13.08
CA LEU A 795 -17.13 5.56 -12.22
C LEU A 795 -16.43 5.15 -10.93
N SER A 796 -17.18 5.15 -9.83
CA SER A 796 -16.69 4.60 -8.56
C SER A 796 -16.49 3.09 -8.63
N GLY A 797 -15.74 2.52 -7.70
CA GLY A 797 -15.53 1.07 -7.63
C GLY A 797 -16.84 0.29 -7.47
N GLY A 798 -17.77 0.80 -6.67
CA GLY A 798 -19.11 0.22 -6.48
C GLY A 798 -19.98 0.34 -7.74
N GLU A 799 -19.94 1.48 -8.43
CA GLU A 799 -20.61 1.66 -9.73
C GLU A 799 -20.09 0.67 -10.78
N ALA A 800 -18.77 0.50 -10.84
CA ALA A 800 -18.12 -0.47 -11.71
C ALA A 800 -18.61 -1.92 -11.44
N GLN A 801 -18.77 -2.28 -10.18
CA GLN A 801 -19.27 -3.59 -9.76
C GLN A 801 -20.74 -3.80 -10.14
N ARG A 802 -21.59 -2.78 -9.97
CA ARG A 802 -23.02 -2.85 -10.33
C ARG A 802 -23.25 -2.97 -11.83
N ILE A 803 -22.44 -2.33 -12.67
CA ILE A 803 -22.52 -2.53 -14.13
C ILE A 803 -22.17 -3.98 -14.51
N LYS A 804 -21.18 -4.58 -13.85
CA LYS A 804 -20.88 -6.01 -14.03
C LYS A 804 -22.07 -6.87 -13.62
N LEU A 805 -22.67 -6.60 -12.47
CA LEU A 805 -23.87 -7.28 -11.98
C LEU A 805 -25.03 -7.22 -12.99
N ALA A 806 -25.30 -6.04 -13.56
CA ALA A 806 -26.38 -5.83 -14.54
C ALA A 806 -26.27 -6.77 -15.76
N THR A 807 -25.06 -7.12 -16.20
CA THR A 807 -24.89 -8.02 -17.35
C THR A 807 -25.36 -9.45 -17.09
N PHE A 808 -25.33 -9.90 -15.83
CA PHE A 808 -25.83 -11.23 -15.45
C PHE A 808 -27.35 -11.24 -15.24
N LEU A 809 -27.97 -10.07 -15.06
CA LEU A 809 -29.42 -9.94 -14.92
C LEU A 809 -30.16 -9.92 -16.27
N LEU A 810 -29.46 -9.61 -17.38
CA LEU A 810 -30.00 -9.61 -18.74
C LEU A 810 -30.78 -10.90 -19.06
N LYS A 811 -32.00 -10.75 -19.59
CA LYS A 811 -32.86 -11.88 -19.99
C LYS A 811 -32.19 -12.71 -21.10
N GLY A 812 -32.05 -14.01 -20.86
CA GLY A 812 -31.39 -14.94 -21.79
C GLY A 812 -29.86 -14.94 -21.73
N ALA A 813 -29.23 -14.21 -20.80
CA ALA A 813 -27.78 -14.06 -20.76
C ALA A 813 -27.02 -15.33 -20.36
N GLN A 814 -27.58 -16.27 -19.58
CA GLN A 814 -26.92 -17.56 -19.29
C GLN A 814 -27.92 -18.71 -19.00
N LYS A 815 -27.59 -19.91 -19.50
CA LYS A 815 -28.22 -21.20 -19.12
C LYS A 815 -27.47 -21.90 -17.97
N THR A 816 -26.28 -21.41 -17.60
CA THR A 816 -25.35 -22.04 -16.65
C THR A 816 -25.45 -21.41 -15.27
N LYS A 817 -25.32 -22.24 -14.23
CA LYS A 817 -25.24 -21.84 -12.83
C LYS A 817 -23.83 -21.35 -12.52
N THR A 818 -23.74 -20.31 -11.70
CA THR A 818 -22.48 -19.58 -11.46
C THR A 818 -22.32 -19.33 -9.97
N LEU A 819 -21.09 -19.45 -9.46
CA LEU A 819 -20.70 -19.03 -8.12
C LEU A 819 -20.13 -17.61 -8.22
N PHE A 820 -20.84 -16.63 -7.66
CA PHE A 820 -20.41 -15.25 -7.62
C PHE A 820 -19.68 -14.95 -6.32
N LEU A 821 -18.52 -14.31 -6.44
CA LEU A 821 -17.75 -13.78 -5.32
C LEU A 821 -17.75 -12.25 -5.41
N PHE A 822 -18.36 -11.57 -4.43
CA PHE A 822 -18.38 -10.12 -4.36
C PHE A 822 -17.45 -9.62 -3.25
N ASP A 823 -16.69 -8.57 -3.56
CA ASP A 823 -15.82 -7.87 -2.62
C ASP A 823 -16.44 -6.53 -2.26
N GLU A 824 -16.91 -6.39 -1.02
CA GLU A 824 -17.48 -5.18 -0.41
C GLU A 824 -18.49 -4.41 -1.30
N PRO A 825 -19.59 -5.05 -1.77
CA PRO A 825 -20.49 -4.45 -2.76
C PRO A 825 -21.36 -3.29 -2.25
N THR A 826 -21.39 -3.03 -0.94
CA THR A 826 -22.11 -1.89 -0.36
C THR A 826 -21.27 -0.61 -0.29
N THR A 827 -20.03 -0.64 -0.76
CA THR A 827 -19.16 0.55 -0.87
C THR A 827 -19.85 1.65 -1.69
N GLY A 828 -19.93 2.87 -1.15
CA GLY A 828 -20.56 4.00 -1.82
C GLY A 828 -22.08 3.97 -1.85
N LEU A 829 -22.74 3.07 -1.11
CA LEU A 829 -24.19 2.91 -1.17
C LEU A 829 -24.90 3.42 0.07
N HIS A 830 -25.91 4.25 -0.17
CA HIS A 830 -26.92 4.60 0.83
C HIS A 830 -27.83 3.39 1.11
N MET A 831 -28.44 3.31 2.29
CA MET A 831 -29.31 2.20 2.72
C MET A 831 -30.45 1.89 1.72
N HIS A 832 -30.98 2.92 1.07
CA HIS A 832 -31.97 2.76 0.01
C HIS A 832 -31.43 2.03 -1.23
N ASP A 833 -30.17 2.26 -1.59
CA ASP A 833 -29.51 1.60 -2.71
C ASP A 833 -29.09 0.17 -2.35
N ILE A 834 -28.70 -0.07 -1.08
CA ILE A 834 -28.46 -1.42 -0.54
C ILE A 834 -29.71 -2.30 -0.71
N LYS A 835 -30.92 -1.75 -0.49
CA LYS A 835 -32.18 -2.47 -0.73
C LYS A 835 -32.31 -2.95 -2.19
N LYS A 836 -31.95 -2.12 -3.17
CA LYS A 836 -31.97 -2.49 -4.61
C LYS A 836 -30.92 -3.55 -4.93
N LEU A 837 -29.72 -3.43 -4.34
CA LEU A 837 -28.66 -4.42 -4.47
C LEU A 837 -29.08 -5.79 -3.91
N VAL A 838 -29.69 -5.82 -2.72
CA VAL A 838 -30.21 -7.05 -2.10
C VAL A 838 -31.27 -7.69 -3.00
N ALA A 839 -32.19 -6.90 -3.57
CA ALA A 839 -33.18 -7.41 -4.52
C ALA A 839 -32.51 -8.06 -5.75
N SER A 840 -31.46 -7.44 -6.28
CA SER A 840 -30.66 -7.99 -7.39
C SER A 840 -29.96 -9.31 -7.01
N PHE A 841 -29.42 -9.42 -5.80
CA PHE A 841 -28.82 -10.66 -5.29
C PHE A 841 -29.86 -11.77 -5.14
N ARG A 842 -31.04 -11.45 -4.61
CA ARG A 842 -32.14 -12.42 -4.50
C ARG A 842 -32.60 -12.91 -5.87
N ALA A 843 -32.71 -12.03 -6.87
CA ALA A 843 -33.03 -12.41 -8.24
C ALA A 843 -31.99 -13.37 -8.87
N LEU A 844 -30.69 -13.25 -8.53
CA LEU A 844 -29.67 -14.21 -8.95
C LEU A 844 -29.81 -15.56 -8.22
N ILE A 845 -30.09 -15.54 -6.92
CA ILE A 845 -30.28 -16.76 -6.12
C ILE A 845 -31.49 -17.55 -6.62
N GLU A 846 -32.59 -16.87 -6.96
CA GLU A 846 -33.80 -17.49 -7.54
C GLU A 846 -33.53 -18.20 -8.88
N ARG A 847 -32.57 -17.71 -9.66
CA ARG A 847 -32.10 -18.37 -10.90
C ARG A 847 -31.17 -19.57 -10.62
N GLY A 848 -30.87 -19.86 -9.36
CA GLY A 848 -30.07 -21.00 -8.91
C GLY A 848 -28.57 -20.72 -8.79
N HIS A 849 -28.15 -19.45 -8.85
CA HIS A 849 -26.77 -19.04 -8.62
C HIS A 849 -26.42 -19.07 -7.12
N SER A 850 -25.12 -19.07 -6.80
CA SER A 850 -24.61 -19.02 -5.42
C SER A 850 -23.84 -17.72 -5.23
N LEU A 851 -24.02 -17.04 -4.10
CA LEU A 851 -23.35 -15.77 -3.83
C LEU A 851 -22.55 -15.86 -2.53
N ILE A 852 -21.27 -15.55 -2.61
CA ILE A 852 -20.38 -15.34 -1.46
C ILE A 852 -19.94 -13.89 -1.48
N VAL A 853 -20.18 -13.16 -0.40
CA VAL A 853 -19.93 -11.73 -0.33
C VAL A 853 -19.02 -11.43 0.86
N ILE A 854 -17.93 -10.71 0.63
CA ILE A 854 -17.12 -10.15 1.72
C ILE A 854 -17.76 -8.83 2.13
N GLU A 855 -18.15 -8.69 3.40
CA GLU A 855 -18.84 -7.47 3.83
C GLU A 855 -18.69 -7.12 5.31
N HIS A 856 -18.81 -5.82 5.58
CA HIS A 856 -18.81 -5.19 6.90
C HIS A 856 -20.13 -4.45 7.21
N ASN A 857 -20.88 -4.03 6.20
CA ASN A 857 -22.15 -3.35 6.37
C ASN A 857 -23.21 -4.25 7.04
N VAL A 858 -23.67 -3.83 8.23
CA VAL A 858 -24.64 -4.56 9.05
C VAL A 858 -25.95 -4.84 8.29
N SER A 859 -26.46 -3.85 7.54
CA SER A 859 -27.72 -4.00 6.81
C SER A 859 -27.67 -5.09 5.73
N LEU A 860 -26.51 -5.33 5.09
CA LEU A 860 -26.35 -6.45 4.15
C LEU A 860 -26.06 -7.77 4.88
N ILE A 861 -25.29 -7.75 5.97
CA ILE A 861 -25.00 -8.94 6.79
C ILE A 861 -26.29 -9.55 7.35
N GLU A 862 -27.24 -8.74 7.79
CA GLU A 862 -28.55 -9.20 8.29
C GLU A 862 -29.40 -9.92 7.22
N GLN A 863 -29.15 -9.62 5.94
CA GLN A 863 -29.81 -10.24 4.80
C GLN A 863 -29.20 -11.60 4.43
N ALA A 864 -28.03 -11.95 4.98
CA ALA A 864 -27.33 -13.18 4.68
C ALA A 864 -28.12 -14.42 5.14
N ASP A 865 -28.12 -15.47 4.34
CA ASP A 865 -28.69 -16.74 4.78
C ASP A 865 -27.70 -17.50 5.68
N GLN A 866 -26.39 -17.31 5.46
CA GLN A 866 -25.29 -17.84 6.26
C GLN A 866 -24.18 -16.80 6.42
N ILE A 867 -23.55 -16.74 7.60
CA ILE A 867 -22.37 -15.91 7.89
C ILE A 867 -21.17 -16.81 8.23
N ILE A 868 -20.00 -16.38 7.82
CA ILE A 868 -18.68 -16.91 8.19
C ILE A 868 -17.87 -15.75 8.79
N ASP A 869 -17.60 -15.80 10.09
CA ASP A 869 -16.93 -14.71 10.83
C ASP A 869 -15.47 -15.05 11.16
N LEU A 870 -14.54 -14.18 10.75
CA LEU A 870 -13.09 -14.33 10.93
C LEU A 870 -12.52 -13.30 11.92
N GLY A 871 -11.56 -13.71 12.75
CA GLY A 871 -10.89 -12.82 13.68
C GLY A 871 -9.97 -13.57 14.65
N PRO A 872 -9.90 -13.20 15.95
CA PRO A 872 -10.62 -12.11 16.63
C PRO A 872 -10.10 -10.70 16.30
N GLU A 873 -8.83 -10.59 15.91
CA GLU A 873 -8.17 -9.33 15.54
C GLU A 873 -7.62 -9.41 14.10
N GLY A 874 -6.94 -8.36 13.64
CA GLY A 874 -6.27 -8.32 12.34
C GLY A 874 -4.81 -8.82 12.37
N GLY A 875 -4.26 -9.17 11.20
CA GLY A 875 -2.85 -9.51 11.06
C GLY A 875 -2.46 -10.80 11.78
N ILE A 876 -1.35 -10.79 12.53
CA ILE A 876 -0.78 -11.99 13.17
C ILE A 876 -1.76 -12.64 14.16
N ASN A 877 -2.57 -11.83 14.84
CA ASN A 877 -3.56 -12.25 15.84
C ASN A 877 -4.94 -12.60 15.21
N GLY A 878 -5.06 -12.51 13.89
CA GLY A 878 -6.24 -12.90 13.13
C GLY A 878 -6.12 -14.29 12.50
N GLY A 879 -7.01 -14.57 11.55
CA GLY A 879 -6.98 -15.78 10.74
C GLY A 879 -7.64 -16.99 11.38
N TYR A 880 -8.38 -16.82 12.47
CA TYR A 880 -9.21 -17.85 13.08
C TYR A 880 -10.66 -17.75 12.60
N LEU A 881 -11.32 -18.89 12.48
CA LEU A 881 -12.76 -18.98 12.30
C LEU A 881 -13.43 -18.82 13.68
N LEU A 882 -14.12 -17.70 13.89
CA LEU A 882 -14.77 -17.40 15.18
C LEU A 882 -16.11 -18.12 15.31
N ALA A 883 -16.92 -18.02 14.26
CA ALA A 883 -18.27 -18.53 14.23
C ALA A 883 -18.77 -18.71 12.80
N THR A 884 -19.66 -19.68 12.61
CA THR A 884 -20.45 -19.87 11.39
C THR A 884 -21.90 -20.12 11.78
N GLY A 885 -22.85 -19.56 11.04
CA GLY A 885 -24.28 -19.72 11.35
C GLY A 885 -25.16 -18.71 10.63
N THR A 886 -26.45 -18.72 10.91
CA THR A 886 -27.37 -17.65 10.48
C THR A 886 -27.08 -16.36 11.25
N PRO A 887 -27.52 -15.18 10.77
CA PRO A 887 -27.39 -13.92 11.52
C PRO A 887 -27.88 -14.00 12.97
N GLU A 888 -28.96 -14.71 13.24
CA GLU A 888 -29.51 -14.92 14.59
C GLU A 888 -28.55 -15.74 15.47
N GLN A 889 -27.95 -16.80 14.92
CA GLN A 889 -26.99 -17.65 15.63
C GLN A 889 -25.69 -16.91 15.92
N ILE A 890 -25.21 -16.13 14.95
CA ILE A 890 -24.00 -15.30 15.09
C ILE A 890 -24.22 -14.22 16.16
N ASN A 891 -25.36 -13.54 16.14
CA ASN A 891 -25.69 -12.50 17.10
C ASN A 891 -25.67 -13.00 18.56
N ALA A 892 -26.05 -14.27 18.77
CA ALA A 892 -26.04 -14.92 20.08
C ALA A 892 -24.67 -15.49 20.49
N ASN A 893 -23.71 -15.60 19.56
CA ASN A 893 -22.43 -16.25 19.81
C ASN A 893 -21.39 -15.27 20.38
N LYS A 894 -21.04 -15.43 21.67
CA LYS A 894 -20.05 -14.59 22.38
C LYS A 894 -18.65 -14.58 21.77
N LYS A 895 -18.29 -15.58 20.95
CA LYS A 895 -16.99 -15.64 20.28
C LYS A 895 -16.95 -14.81 19.00
N SER A 896 -18.11 -14.47 18.44
CA SER A 896 -18.20 -13.68 17.21
C SER A 896 -17.84 -12.23 17.44
N SER A 897 -17.22 -11.62 16.43
CA SER A 897 -16.99 -10.18 16.36
C SER A 897 -18.29 -9.36 16.29
N LEU A 898 -19.41 -10.01 15.91
CA LEU A 898 -20.73 -9.44 15.73
C LEU A 898 -21.71 -9.74 16.88
N TYR A 899 -21.21 -10.21 18.02
CA TYR A 899 -22.02 -10.50 19.19
C TYR A 899 -22.83 -9.27 19.64
N LYS A 900 -24.16 -9.37 19.67
CA LYS A 900 -25.11 -8.29 19.98
C LYS A 900 -25.04 -7.06 19.07
N LEU A 901 -24.47 -7.19 17.87
CA LEU A 901 -24.39 -6.10 16.90
C LEU A 901 -25.39 -6.25 15.74
N LEU A 902 -25.98 -7.43 15.56
CA LEU A 902 -26.98 -7.68 14.52
C LEU A 902 -28.38 -7.67 15.12
N LEU A 903 -29.39 -7.40 14.30
CA LEU A 903 -30.81 -7.56 14.65
C LEU A 903 -31.21 -6.79 15.92
N SER A 904 -30.55 -5.65 16.17
CA SER A 904 -30.81 -4.81 17.34
C SER A 904 -32.11 -4.02 17.15
N ASP A 905 -33.06 -4.23 18.07
CA ASP A 905 -34.37 -3.55 18.11
C ASP A 905 -34.29 -2.02 18.01
#